data_AF-A0A2L1J620-F1
#
_entry.id   AF-A0A2L1J620-F1
#
_cell.length_a   1.000
_cell.length_b   1.000
_cell.length_c   1.000
_cell.angle_alpha   90.00
_cell.angle_beta   90.00
_cell.angle_gamma   90.00
#
_symmetry.space_group_name_H-M   'P 1'
#
loop_
_entity.id
_entity.type
_entity.pdbx_description
1 polymer ?
#
loop_
_entity_poly.entity_id
_entity_poly.type
_entity_poly.pdbx_seq_one_letter_code
_entity_poly.pdbx_strand_id
1 'polypeptide(L)'
;MRNLKIATFNVNGIGTRLPNLLQWLEKERPDIVCLQELKAQDKAFPASDLEAAGYGSLHHGQAAWNGVAILARDSEPLLIHKGLPGAQDDSQSRYLEAAVHGVVVGCLYLPNGNPQPSPKFDYKLKWFEHLIAHAETLQASEHPVVLAGDYNVVPTDLDIYNPRSWLKDALLQPESRECFQRLLSQGWIDSLRHLYPQERVYTFWDYFRQHWQKNSGLRIDHLLLNPVLAPHLKNAGVDAWVRGEEHPSDHAPTWIEISSGVQKRAAKPAASKPAEKPSTSPAKPGQPELANARPSALPESLKPELATLVDSAPEGDWRYEVKFDGYRIMAWVDKGKVRLFTRNGHDWTHKLPRQAEAIAGLALKSAWLDGEIVVANAQGVPDFQALQNAFELGRDGNIVYYLFDMPFLDGMDLREVPVEQRREALSGILARNEDEALRYSQDFAETPQALLDSACEMQMEGVIGKRVGSAYVSRRSGDWIKLKCKRRQEFVVVGYTEPKGSRSKFGALLLGLHDIDSGELKYAGKVGTGFNQTTLNTIYAQLTPLEVKQPAVVNPPKGFEAKDVHWLKPVLLAEVTFAEITQEGSVRQAVFQGLRNDKPAQSIIEERPAHAAEVEKKPTRKQATAAKAKGKAGDDASTTIRLTHPQRVIDPSSGATKRDLADYCIAVSDWLLPQLLNRPVALVRAPDGIGAELFFQKNPQRLAIPGIEIIGKAETGHPVMLINNLEALIGAVQMSTIELHTWNAVSKDLHRPDRFILDLDPDPALPWKSMVEATQLTLTVLDELGLKSFLKTSGGKGIHIVVPLTPKADWDAVKSFSHAIVKHIANLLPDRFSAVSGPKNRVGRIFIDYLRNGLGATTISAYSPRSREGLPVSVPIFREELKEIKGANAWNIHNLPQRLEALKVDPWADMPGTRQTITAQMRKRIGLK
;
A
#
# COMPACT_ATOMS: atom_id res chain seq x y z
N MET A 1 2.13 -38.99 18.62
CA MET A 1 1.31 -37.81 18.23
C MET A 1 0.20 -37.63 19.26
N ARG A 2 -0.20 -36.41 19.64
CA ARG A 2 -1.36 -36.15 20.52
C ARG A 2 -2.67 -36.38 19.72
N ASN A 3 -3.80 -36.62 20.38
CA ASN A 3 -5.10 -36.52 19.69
C ASN A 3 -5.37 -35.06 19.38
N LEU A 4 -5.64 -34.72 18.13
CA LEU A 4 -5.82 -33.34 17.66
C LEU A 4 -7.07 -33.22 16.80
N LYS A 5 -7.84 -32.14 16.98
CA LYS A 5 -8.87 -31.70 16.03
C LYS A 5 -8.32 -30.53 15.22
N ILE A 6 -8.21 -30.71 13.89
CA ILE A 6 -7.68 -29.69 12.97
C ILE A 6 -8.82 -29.24 12.06
N ALA A 7 -8.98 -27.94 11.87
CA ALA A 7 -10.08 -27.37 11.09
C ALA A 7 -9.62 -26.30 10.11
N THR A 8 -10.39 -26.09 9.05
CA THR A 8 -10.31 -24.93 8.18
C THR A 8 -11.65 -24.21 8.11
N PHE A 9 -11.62 -22.88 8.04
CA PHE A 9 -12.81 -22.05 7.99
C PHE A 9 -12.56 -20.72 7.26
N ASN A 10 -13.15 -20.57 6.08
CA ASN A 10 -13.26 -19.26 5.42
C ASN A 10 -14.33 -18.42 6.15
N VAL A 11 -13.90 -17.33 6.79
CA VAL A 11 -14.76 -16.49 7.65
C VAL A 11 -15.43 -15.33 6.92
N ASN A 12 -15.07 -15.09 5.65
CA ASN A 12 -15.62 -14.02 4.82
C ASN A 12 -15.65 -12.65 5.53
N GLY A 13 -14.50 -12.27 6.10
CA GLY A 13 -14.31 -11.04 6.86
C GLY A 13 -14.32 -11.23 8.37
N ILE A 14 -13.13 -11.36 8.97
CA ILE A 14 -12.95 -11.70 10.38
C ILE A 14 -13.56 -10.65 11.32
N GLY A 15 -13.41 -9.35 11.04
CA GLY A 15 -13.93 -8.31 11.94
C GLY A 15 -15.45 -8.39 12.14
N THR A 16 -16.19 -8.64 11.06
CA THR A 16 -17.65 -8.76 11.10
C THR A 16 -18.15 -10.10 11.61
N ARG A 17 -17.36 -11.17 11.50
CA ARG A 17 -17.77 -12.55 11.82
C ARG A 17 -17.07 -13.10 13.07
N LEU A 18 -16.32 -12.26 13.78
CA LEU A 18 -15.63 -12.60 15.01
C LEU A 18 -16.58 -13.23 16.06
N PRO A 19 -17.81 -12.74 16.29
CA PRO A 19 -18.72 -13.39 17.24
C PRO A 19 -19.06 -14.84 16.86
N ASN A 20 -19.36 -15.12 15.59
CA ASN A 20 -19.64 -16.48 15.11
C ASN A 20 -18.41 -17.39 15.25
N LEU A 21 -17.21 -16.84 14.94
CA LEU A 21 -15.96 -17.56 15.10
C LEU A 21 -15.71 -17.93 16.58
N LEU A 22 -15.84 -16.97 17.50
CA LEU A 22 -15.64 -17.20 18.94
C LEU A 22 -16.63 -18.23 19.50
N GLN A 23 -17.92 -18.15 19.11
CA GLN A 23 -18.94 -19.12 19.51
C GLN A 23 -18.59 -20.55 19.05
N TRP A 24 -18.11 -20.69 17.81
CA TRP A 24 -17.68 -21.99 17.29
C TRP A 24 -16.42 -22.49 17.99
N LEU A 25 -15.41 -21.63 18.21
CA LEU A 25 -14.18 -21.99 18.94
C LEU A 25 -14.44 -22.43 20.37
N GLU A 26 -15.40 -21.79 21.04
CA GLU A 26 -15.83 -22.14 22.40
C GLU A 26 -16.51 -23.51 22.43
N LYS A 27 -17.39 -23.79 21.47
CA LYS A 27 -18.18 -25.03 21.43
C LYS A 27 -17.38 -26.23 20.92
N GLU A 28 -16.73 -26.08 19.78
CA GLU A 28 -16.10 -27.20 19.04
C GLU A 28 -14.63 -27.40 19.42
N ARG A 29 -14.03 -26.37 20.02
CA ARG A 29 -12.67 -26.35 20.58
C ARG A 29 -11.63 -27.11 19.74
N PRO A 30 -11.45 -26.78 18.45
CA PRO A 30 -10.36 -27.34 17.65
C PRO A 30 -8.99 -27.03 18.26
N ASP A 31 -8.00 -27.89 18.03
CA ASP A 31 -6.62 -27.67 18.46
C ASP A 31 -5.86 -26.73 17.51
N ILE A 32 -6.18 -26.82 16.21
CA ILE A 32 -5.56 -26.06 15.13
C ILE A 32 -6.67 -25.56 14.18
N VAL A 33 -6.63 -24.28 13.81
CA VAL A 33 -7.60 -23.70 12.85
C VAL A 33 -6.90 -22.90 11.78
N CYS A 34 -7.16 -23.22 10.53
CA CYS A 34 -6.79 -22.44 9.36
C CYS A 34 -7.95 -21.50 8.99
N LEU A 35 -7.75 -20.18 9.07
CA LEU A 35 -8.75 -19.19 8.65
C LEU A 35 -8.40 -18.61 7.28
N GLN A 36 -9.42 -18.36 6.46
CA GLN A 36 -9.29 -17.72 5.14
C GLN A 36 -10.22 -16.51 4.99
N GLU A 37 -9.91 -15.68 3.99
CA GLU A 37 -10.68 -14.48 3.62
C GLU A 37 -10.87 -13.52 4.79
N LEU A 38 -9.76 -13.17 5.46
CA LEU A 38 -9.79 -12.35 6.67
C LEU A 38 -10.36 -10.95 6.44
N LYS A 39 -10.10 -10.32 5.28
CA LYS A 39 -10.47 -8.91 4.99
C LYS A 39 -10.02 -7.91 6.05
N ALA A 40 -8.86 -8.19 6.63
CA ALA A 40 -8.22 -7.37 7.65
C ALA A 40 -6.71 -7.39 7.42
N GLN A 41 -6.07 -6.21 7.47
CA GLN A 41 -4.61 -6.11 7.55
C GLN A 41 -4.12 -6.65 8.91
N ASP A 42 -2.83 -7.00 9.02
CA ASP A 42 -2.25 -7.53 10.27
C ASP A 42 -2.60 -6.69 11.51
N LYS A 43 -2.58 -5.36 11.41
CA LYS A 43 -2.93 -4.45 12.52
C LYS A 43 -4.39 -4.47 12.96
N ALA A 44 -5.28 -4.91 12.09
CA ALA A 44 -6.73 -4.98 12.33
C ALA A 44 -7.19 -6.41 12.67
N PHE A 45 -6.27 -7.38 12.71
CA PHE A 45 -6.58 -8.75 13.10
C PHE A 45 -6.87 -8.82 14.61
N PRO A 46 -7.97 -9.46 15.04
CA PRO A 46 -8.40 -9.50 16.43
C PRO A 46 -7.63 -10.54 17.26
N ALA A 47 -6.30 -10.43 17.29
CA ALA A 47 -5.43 -11.37 18.02
C ALA A 47 -5.80 -11.45 19.51
N SER A 48 -6.02 -10.29 20.16
CA SER A 48 -6.34 -10.24 21.59
C SER A 48 -7.66 -10.92 21.95
N ASP A 49 -8.68 -10.86 21.10
CA ASP A 49 -9.95 -11.56 21.32
C ASP A 49 -9.78 -13.08 21.20
N LEU A 50 -8.92 -13.54 20.28
CA LEU A 50 -8.61 -14.96 20.07
C LEU A 50 -7.71 -15.50 21.18
N GLU A 51 -6.73 -14.72 21.65
CA GLU A 51 -5.91 -15.03 22.82
C GLU A 51 -6.79 -15.17 24.08
N ALA A 52 -7.76 -14.26 24.26
CA ALA A 52 -8.73 -14.35 25.35
C ALA A 52 -9.61 -15.62 25.26
N ALA A 53 -9.84 -16.15 24.06
CA ALA A 53 -10.51 -17.42 23.83
C ALA A 53 -9.58 -18.65 23.97
N GLY A 54 -8.30 -18.45 24.29
CA GLY A 54 -7.31 -19.52 24.50
C GLY A 54 -6.54 -19.94 23.24
N TYR A 55 -6.50 -19.09 22.20
CA TYR A 55 -5.81 -19.39 20.95
C TYR A 55 -4.67 -18.41 20.67
N GLY A 56 -3.44 -18.92 20.56
CA GLY A 56 -2.35 -18.21 19.92
C GLY A 56 -2.57 -18.14 18.41
N SER A 57 -2.00 -17.14 17.73
CA SER A 57 -2.29 -16.92 16.32
C SER A 57 -1.12 -16.38 15.50
N LEU A 58 -0.98 -16.92 14.28
CA LEU A 58 -0.19 -16.31 13.21
C LEU A 58 -1.15 -15.90 12.10
N HIS A 59 -0.90 -14.74 11.51
CA HIS A 59 -1.73 -14.21 10.45
C HIS A 59 -0.92 -13.49 9.37
N HIS A 60 -1.46 -13.53 8.17
CA HIS A 60 -1.02 -12.80 7.00
C HIS A 60 -2.25 -12.15 6.40
N GLY A 61 -2.50 -10.91 6.81
CA GLY A 61 -3.72 -10.16 6.56
C GLY A 61 -3.56 -9.09 5.49
N GLN A 62 -4.63 -8.88 4.73
CA GLN A 62 -4.75 -7.83 3.71
C GLN A 62 -6.14 -7.20 3.81
N ALA A 63 -6.27 -5.90 3.50
CA ALA A 63 -7.52 -5.15 3.73
C ALA A 63 -8.74 -5.62 2.90
N ALA A 64 -8.50 -6.31 1.79
CA ALA A 64 -9.53 -6.65 0.80
C ALA A 64 -9.87 -8.14 0.82
N TRP A 65 -10.11 -8.76 -0.33
CA TRP A 65 -10.60 -10.14 -0.49
C TRP A 65 -9.64 -11.25 -0.04
N ASN A 66 -8.55 -10.94 0.66
CA ASN A 66 -7.48 -11.90 0.98
C ASN A 66 -7.22 -11.97 2.48
N GLY A 67 -6.29 -12.84 2.85
CA GLY A 67 -5.79 -13.00 4.20
C GLY A 67 -5.99 -14.43 4.70
N VAL A 68 -4.99 -14.94 5.40
CA VAL A 68 -4.99 -16.26 6.04
C VAL A 68 -4.45 -16.18 7.46
N ALA A 69 -4.93 -17.04 8.35
CA ALA A 69 -4.40 -17.19 9.70
C ALA A 69 -4.34 -18.66 10.13
N ILE A 70 -3.43 -18.97 11.05
CA ILE A 70 -3.35 -20.23 11.76
C ILE A 70 -3.55 -19.92 13.25
N LEU A 71 -4.56 -20.52 13.84
CA LEU A 71 -4.82 -20.48 15.27
C LEU A 71 -4.36 -21.79 15.92
N ALA A 72 -3.79 -21.70 17.11
CA ALA A 72 -3.36 -22.85 17.89
C ALA A 72 -3.89 -22.72 19.33
N ARG A 73 -4.63 -23.73 19.78
CA ARG A 73 -5.16 -23.74 21.13
C ARG A 73 -4.06 -23.99 22.15
N ASP A 74 -4.04 -23.18 23.21
CA ASP A 74 -3.10 -23.27 24.34
C ASP A 74 -1.61 -23.23 23.94
N SER A 75 -1.28 -22.64 22.79
CA SER A 75 0.11 -22.50 22.29
C SER A 75 0.22 -21.43 21.21
N GLU A 76 1.41 -20.87 21.01
CA GLU A 76 1.68 -20.03 19.84
C GLU A 76 2.14 -20.88 18.64
N PRO A 77 1.56 -20.71 17.43
CA PRO A 77 2.07 -21.34 16.22
C PRO A 77 3.49 -20.85 15.89
N LEU A 78 4.37 -21.75 15.44
CA LEU A 78 5.73 -21.40 15.03
C LEU A 78 5.80 -21.19 13.52
N LEU A 79 6.09 -19.97 13.07
CA LEU A 79 6.12 -19.62 11.66
C LEU A 79 7.21 -20.41 10.90
N ILE A 80 6.85 -21.03 9.78
CA ILE A 80 7.78 -21.64 8.83
C ILE A 80 7.88 -20.77 7.57
N HIS A 81 6.75 -20.48 6.94
CA HIS A 81 6.67 -19.62 5.75
C HIS A 81 5.49 -18.65 5.84
N LYS A 82 5.70 -17.39 5.44
CA LYS A 82 4.65 -16.40 5.22
C LYS A 82 4.65 -16.06 3.72
N GLY A 83 3.59 -16.45 3.00
CA GLY A 83 3.56 -16.46 1.53
C GLY A 83 3.92 -17.82 0.93
N LEU A 84 3.46 -18.08 -0.30
CA LEU A 84 3.64 -19.37 -0.97
C LEU A 84 5.03 -19.44 -1.64
N PRO A 85 5.87 -20.45 -1.32
CA PRO A 85 7.17 -20.61 -1.96
C PRO A 85 7.07 -20.73 -3.49
N GLY A 86 8.02 -20.11 -4.21
CA GLY A 86 7.98 -19.99 -5.68
C GLY A 86 7.06 -18.89 -6.21
N ALA A 87 6.26 -18.25 -5.34
CA ALA A 87 5.38 -17.13 -5.66
C ALA A 87 5.82 -15.82 -4.96
N GLN A 88 7.13 -15.56 -4.85
CA GLN A 88 7.67 -14.47 -4.01
C GLN A 88 7.24 -13.07 -4.46
N ASP A 89 6.92 -12.88 -5.74
CA ASP A 89 6.36 -11.64 -6.29
C ASP A 89 4.84 -11.48 -6.05
N ASP A 90 4.17 -12.48 -5.47
CA ASP A 90 2.74 -12.44 -5.22
C ASP A 90 2.41 -11.60 -3.98
N SER A 91 1.84 -10.42 -4.22
CA SER A 91 1.39 -9.48 -3.19
C SER A 91 0.10 -9.89 -2.48
N GLN A 92 -0.49 -11.05 -2.83
CA GLN A 92 -1.73 -11.52 -2.21
C GLN A 92 -1.45 -12.42 -1.00
N SER A 93 -1.96 -12.02 0.16
CA SER A 93 -1.83 -12.77 1.41
C SER A 93 -2.70 -14.03 1.42
N ARG A 94 -2.24 -15.09 0.75
CA ARG A 94 -3.02 -16.31 0.47
C ARG A 94 -2.44 -17.60 1.03
N TYR A 95 -1.24 -17.58 1.59
CA TYR A 95 -0.58 -18.75 2.15
C TYR A 95 0.18 -18.40 3.42
N LEU A 96 0.10 -19.29 4.40
CA LEU A 96 0.81 -19.22 5.67
C LEU A 96 1.11 -20.65 6.13
N GLU A 97 2.33 -20.90 6.59
CA GLU A 97 2.78 -22.21 7.02
C GLU A 97 3.40 -22.13 8.42
N ALA A 98 3.00 -23.03 9.30
CA ALA A 98 3.48 -23.05 10.67
C ALA A 98 3.58 -24.47 11.22
N ALA A 99 4.49 -24.67 12.17
CA ALA A 99 4.52 -25.86 13.01
C ALA A 99 3.63 -25.64 14.25
N VAL A 100 2.68 -26.56 14.48
CA VAL A 100 1.75 -26.52 15.61
C VAL A 100 1.55 -27.93 16.16
N HIS A 101 1.72 -28.11 17.47
CA HIS A 101 1.54 -29.42 18.14
C HIS A 101 2.25 -30.60 17.47
N GLY A 102 3.40 -30.35 16.81
CA GLY A 102 4.19 -31.35 16.08
C GLY A 102 3.69 -31.71 14.68
N VAL A 103 2.78 -30.89 14.11
CA VAL A 103 2.26 -30.99 12.74
C VAL A 103 2.67 -29.73 11.97
N VAL A 104 3.14 -29.89 10.73
CA VAL A 104 3.31 -28.77 9.80
C VAL A 104 1.97 -28.49 9.14
N VAL A 105 1.53 -27.24 9.20
CA VAL A 105 0.20 -26.81 8.76
C VAL A 105 0.39 -25.74 7.68
N GLY A 106 0.01 -26.06 6.44
CA GLY A 106 -0.10 -25.09 5.35
C GLY A 106 -1.54 -24.59 5.24
N CYS A 107 -1.77 -23.35 5.66
CA CYS A 107 -3.05 -22.64 5.54
C CYS A 107 -3.10 -21.89 4.21
N LEU A 108 -4.11 -22.16 3.38
CA LEU A 108 -4.18 -21.58 2.04
C LEU A 108 -5.57 -21.02 1.67
N TYR A 109 -5.55 -19.99 0.83
CA TYR A 109 -6.73 -19.40 0.20
C TYR A 109 -6.49 -19.23 -1.31
N LEU A 110 -6.80 -20.28 -2.06
CA LEU A 110 -6.53 -20.35 -3.50
C LEU A 110 -7.36 -19.31 -4.25
N PRO A 111 -6.79 -18.59 -5.24
CA PRO A 111 -7.54 -17.57 -5.99
C PRO A 111 -8.83 -18.10 -6.64
N ASN A 112 -9.92 -17.34 -6.54
CA ASN A 112 -11.21 -17.74 -7.13
C ASN A 112 -11.15 -17.89 -8.67
N GLY A 113 -10.52 -16.92 -9.35
CA GLY A 113 -10.28 -16.93 -10.80
C GLY A 113 -11.41 -16.41 -11.68
N ASN A 114 -12.59 -16.06 -11.15
CA ASN A 114 -13.67 -15.48 -11.96
C ASN A 114 -13.43 -14.00 -12.35
N PRO A 115 -13.89 -13.57 -13.55
CA PRO A 115 -14.52 -14.38 -14.59
C PRO A 115 -13.50 -15.19 -15.43
N GLN A 116 -13.94 -16.23 -16.14
CA GLN A 116 -13.13 -17.01 -17.09
C GLN A 116 -13.66 -16.88 -18.53
N PRO A 117 -12.83 -16.64 -19.57
CA PRO A 117 -11.39 -16.33 -19.55
C PRO A 117 -11.07 -14.96 -18.96
N SER A 118 -10.01 -14.84 -18.16
CA SER A 118 -9.43 -13.55 -17.79
C SER A 118 -8.03 -13.69 -17.18
N PRO A 119 -7.25 -12.58 -17.09
CA PRO A 119 -6.00 -12.57 -16.35
C PRO A 119 -6.11 -13.04 -14.88
N LYS A 120 -7.31 -12.99 -14.27
CA LYS A 120 -7.54 -13.51 -12.93
C LYS A 120 -7.53 -15.03 -12.88
N PHE A 121 -8.01 -15.69 -13.93
CA PHE A 121 -7.92 -17.14 -14.04
C PHE A 121 -6.51 -17.59 -14.42
N ASP A 122 -5.82 -16.84 -15.28
CA ASP A 122 -4.39 -17.11 -15.56
C ASP A 122 -3.57 -17.02 -14.27
N TYR A 123 -3.83 -16.01 -13.44
CA TYR A 123 -3.24 -15.89 -12.11
C TYR A 123 -3.62 -17.07 -11.20
N LYS A 124 -4.88 -17.50 -11.18
CA LYS A 124 -5.32 -18.69 -10.41
C LYS A 124 -4.51 -19.92 -10.79
N LEU A 125 -4.40 -20.23 -12.08
CA LEU A 125 -3.66 -21.40 -12.55
C LEU A 125 -2.17 -21.28 -12.21
N LYS A 126 -1.54 -20.12 -12.45
CA LYS A 126 -0.14 -19.89 -12.09
C LYS A 126 0.11 -20.07 -10.59
N TRP A 127 -0.77 -19.54 -9.75
CA TRP A 127 -0.68 -19.70 -8.30
C TRP A 127 -0.81 -21.18 -7.90
N PHE A 128 -1.72 -21.91 -8.54
CA PHE A 128 -1.92 -23.34 -8.29
C PHE A 128 -0.68 -24.16 -8.70
N GLU A 129 0.01 -23.81 -9.78
CA GLU A 129 1.26 -24.47 -10.17
C GLU A 129 2.35 -24.28 -9.11
N HIS A 130 2.48 -23.09 -8.52
CA HIS A 130 3.40 -22.88 -7.40
C HIS A 130 3.00 -23.72 -6.18
N LEU A 131 1.70 -23.85 -5.92
CA LEU A 131 1.20 -24.69 -4.83
C LEU A 131 1.55 -26.17 -5.08
N ILE A 132 1.36 -26.67 -6.29
CA ILE A 132 1.70 -28.05 -6.66
C ILE A 132 3.20 -28.30 -6.44
N ALA A 133 4.07 -27.39 -6.89
CA ALA A 133 5.52 -27.52 -6.70
C ALA A 133 5.91 -27.53 -5.22
N HIS A 134 5.39 -26.60 -4.41
CA HIS A 134 5.69 -26.55 -2.97
C HIS A 134 5.10 -27.76 -2.22
N ALA A 135 3.86 -28.15 -2.55
CA ALA A 135 3.19 -29.28 -1.92
C ALA A 135 3.93 -30.60 -2.16
N GLU A 136 4.67 -30.76 -3.25
CA GLU A 136 5.50 -31.95 -3.47
C GLU A 136 6.60 -32.07 -2.40
N THR A 137 7.22 -30.95 -2.01
CA THR A 137 8.23 -30.92 -0.96
C THR A 137 7.65 -31.28 0.41
N LEU A 138 6.44 -30.80 0.70
CA LEU A 138 5.71 -31.08 1.93
C LEU A 138 5.18 -32.51 1.99
N GLN A 139 4.75 -33.04 0.85
CA GLN A 139 4.30 -34.43 0.72
C GLN A 139 5.44 -35.40 1.06
N ALA A 140 6.64 -35.12 0.54
CA ALA A 140 7.83 -35.92 0.74
C ALA A 140 8.45 -35.79 2.14
N SER A 141 7.96 -34.86 2.96
CA SER A 141 8.45 -34.63 4.32
C SER A 141 8.21 -35.84 5.23
N GLU A 142 9.21 -36.17 6.05
CA GLU A 142 9.10 -37.17 7.11
C GLU A 142 8.26 -36.67 8.30
N HIS A 143 7.93 -35.38 8.33
CA HIS A 143 7.06 -34.81 9.34
C HIS A 143 5.58 -34.96 8.95
N PRO A 144 4.66 -35.02 9.94
CA PRO A 144 3.24 -34.98 9.66
C PRO A 144 2.83 -33.62 9.09
N VAL A 145 2.20 -33.60 7.92
CA VAL A 145 1.79 -32.37 7.25
C VAL A 145 0.31 -32.40 6.86
N VAL A 146 -0.36 -31.26 7.05
CA VAL A 146 -1.70 -30.97 6.52
C VAL A 146 -1.69 -29.69 5.70
N LEU A 147 -2.29 -29.75 4.50
CA LEU A 147 -2.68 -28.57 3.73
C LEU A 147 -4.18 -28.34 3.91
N ALA A 148 -4.55 -27.21 4.49
CA ALA A 148 -5.91 -26.90 4.89
C ALA A 148 -6.33 -25.53 4.38
N GLY A 149 -7.50 -25.43 3.75
CA GLY A 149 -7.95 -24.17 3.20
C GLY A 149 -9.16 -24.25 2.28
N ASP A 150 -9.52 -23.08 1.75
CA ASP A 150 -10.46 -22.93 0.64
C ASP A 150 -9.66 -22.96 -0.67
N TYR A 151 -9.88 -24.04 -1.44
CA TYR A 151 -9.19 -24.29 -2.70
C TYR A 151 -9.87 -23.63 -3.88
N ASN A 152 -11.07 -23.05 -3.75
CA ASN A 152 -11.81 -22.47 -4.87
C ASN A 152 -11.84 -23.41 -6.11
N VAL A 153 -11.99 -24.71 -5.89
CA VAL A 153 -12.05 -25.75 -6.93
C VAL A 153 -13.11 -26.76 -6.52
N VAL A 154 -14.01 -27.10 -7.43
CA VAL A 154 -14.98 -28.20 -7.25
C VAL A 154 -14.39 -29.45 -7.92
N PRO A 155 -13.86 -30.44 -7.16
CA PRO A 155 -13.05 -31.51 -7.76
C PRO A 155 -13.81 -32.39 -8.75
N THR A 156 -15.05 -32.74 -8.43
CA THR A 156 -15.90 -33.63 -9.24
C THR A 156 -17.36 -33.17 -9.23
N ASP A 157 -18.20 -33.77 -10.07
CA ASP A 157 -19.64 -33.47 -10.08
C ASP A 157 -20.38 -34.00 -8.83
N LEU A 158 -19.75 -34.86 -8.01
CA LEU A 158 -20.27 -35.21 -6.67
C LEU A 158 -20.12 -34.05 -5.68
N ASP A 159 -19.23 -33.11 -5.96
CA ASP A 159 -18.86 -32.00 -5.07
C ASP A 159 -19.69 -30.74 -5.30
N ILE A 160 -20.75 -30.83 -6.12
CA ILE A 160 -21.67 -29.74 -6.42
C ILE A 160 -23.10 -30.25 -6.54
N TYR A 161 -24.07 -29.45 -6.10
CA TYR A 161 -25.49 -29.80 -6.22
C TYR A 161 -25.96 -29.86 -7.69
N ASN A 162 -25.52 -28.91 -8.52
CA ASN A 162 -25.86 -28.81 -9.94
C ASN A 162 -24.68 -28.25 -10.77
N PRO A 163 -23.96 -29.10 -11.52
CA PRO A 163 -22.82 -28.65 -12.32
C PRO A 163 -23.22 -27.74 -13.48
N ARG A 164 -24.43 -27.91 -14.05
CA ARG A 164 -24.84 -27.21 -15.29
C ARG A 164 -24.91 -25.69 -15.12
N SER A 165 -25.32 -25.20 -13.95
CA SER A 165 -25.44 -23.76 -13.69
C SER A 165 -24.08 -23.08 -13.42
N TRP A 166 -23.01 -23.87 -13.29
CA TRP A 166 -21.67 -23.40 -12.93
C TRP A 166 -20.62 -23.68 -14.02
N LEU A 167 -21.03 -24.12 -15.22
CA LEU A 167 -20.12 -24.45 -16.33
C LEU A 167 -19.23 -23.28 -16.78
N LYS A 168 -19.64 -22.03 -16.52
CA LYS A 168 -18.84 -20.83 -16.83
C LYS A 168 -18.02 -20.32 -15.65
N ASP A 169 -18.13 -20.97 -14.50
CA ASP A 169 -17.43 -20.57 -13.28
C ASP A 169 -16.02 -21.17 -13.26
N ALA A 170 -15.04 -20.36 -12.90
CA ALA A 170 -13.64 -20.73 -12.74
C ALA A 170 -13.43 -21.96 -11.83
N LEU A 171 -14.33 -22.23 -10.88
CA LEU A 171 -14.24 -23.36 -9.95
C LEU A 171 -14.45 -24.74 -10.62
N LEU A 172 -15.17 -24.79 -11.74
CA LEU A 172 -15.53 -26.02 -12.46
C LEU A 172 -14.76 -26.22 -13.77
N GLN A 173 -13.89 -25.27 -14.13
CA GLN A 173 -13.16 -25.35 -15.38
C GLN A 173 -12.23 -26.58 -15.39
N PRO A 174 -12.09 -27.27 -16.53
CA PRO A 174 -11.22 -28.43 -16.66
C PRO A 174 -9.82 -28.18 -16.12
N GLU A 175 -9.22 -27.04 -16.43
CA GLU A 175 -7.86 -26.67 -16.03
C GLU A 175 -7.73 -26.57 -14.50
N SER A 176 -8.73 -26.00 -13.82
CA SER A 176 -8.75 -25.94 -12.35
C SER A 176 -8.89 -27.34 -11.71
N ARG A 177 -9.72 -28.20 -12.30
CA ARG A 177 -9.89 -29.59 -11.85
C ARG A 177 -8.62 -30.40 -12.09
N GLU A 178 -7.97 -30.22 -13.23
CA GLU A 178 -6.72 -30.90 -13.59
C GLU A 178 -5.58 -30.54 -12.63
N CYS A 179 -5.40 -29.26 -12.27
CA CYS A 179 -4.43 -28.85 -11.25
C CYS A 179 -4.70 -29.54 -9.90
N PHE A 180 -5.95 -29.62 -9.45
CA PHE A 180 -6.30 -30.29 -8.21
C PHE A 180 -6.05 -31.81 -8.27
N GLN A 181 -6.37 -32.46 -9.39
CA GLN A 181 -6.07 -33.88 -9.58
C GLN A 181 -4.55 -34.15 -9.62
N ARG A 182 -3.77 -33.26 -10.24
CA ARG A 182 -2.30 -33.33 -10.22
C ARG A 182 -1.75 -33.20 -8.81
N LEU A 183 -2.29 -32.28 -8.00
CA LEU A 183 -1.93 -32.17 -6.59
C LEU A 183 -2.19 -33.51 -5.86
N LEU A 184 -3.38 -34.09 -6.00
CA LEU A 184 -3.69 -35.39 -5.38
C LEU A 184 -2.81 -36.53 -5.89
N SER A 185 -2.40 -36.49 -7.17
CA SER A 185 -1.55 -37.52 -7.78
C SER A 185 -0.15 -37.62 -7.14
N GLN A 186 0.28 -36.61 -6.40
CA GLN A 186 1.50 -36.67 -5.57
C GLN A 186 1.35 -37.63 -4.39
N GLY A 187 0.14 -38.09 -4.06
CA GLY A 187 -0.14 -39.01 -2.94
C GLY A 187 -0.72 -38.34 -1.70
N TRP A 188 -1.26 -37.12 -1.83
CA TRP A 188 -2.04 -36.46 -0.78
C TRP A 188 -3.39 -37.17 -0.58
N ILE A 189 -3.81 -37.34 0.68
CA ILE A 189 -5.12 -37.90 1.03
C ILE A 189 -6.11 -36.77 1.31
N ASP A 190 -7.15 -36.63 0.48
CA ASP A 190 -8.32 -35.78 0.75
C ASP A 190 -9.18 -36.44 1.85
N SER A 191 -9.10 -35.90 3.07
CA SER A 191 -9.70 -36.48 4.27
C SER A 191 -11.21 -36.74 4.17
N LEU A 192 -11.99 -35.77 3.69
CA LEU A 192 -13.43 -35.92 3.54
C LEU A 192 -13.78 -36.97 2.49
N ARG A 193 -13.13 -36.90 1.31
CA ARG A 193 -13.42 -37.86 0.22
C ARG A 193 -12.92 -39.27 0.57
N HIS A 194 -11.87 -39.39 1.37
CA HIS A 194 -11.36 -40.68 1.85
C HIS A 194 -12.37 -41.37 2.78
N LEU A 195 -12.95 -40.64 3.75
CA LEU A 195 -13.92 -41.20 4.69
C LEU A 195 -15.32 -41.33 4.10
N TYR A 196 -15.70 -40.43 3.20
CA TYR A 196 -17.03 -40.38 2.58
C TYR A 196 -16.93 -40.46 1.04
N PRO A 197 -16.47 -41.59 0.48
CA PRO A 197 -16.14 -41.70 -0.95
C PRO A 197 -17.32 -41.48 -1.88
N GLN A 198 -18.55 -41.76 -1.43
CA GLN A 198 -19.76 -41.68 -2.25
C GLN A 198 -20.77 -40.64 -1.75
N GLU A 199 -20.50 -39.98 -0.62
CA GLU A 199 -21.44 -39.01 -0.07
C GLU A 199 -21.22 -37.62 -0.68
N ARG A 200 -22.30 -36.85 -0.70
CA ARG A 200 -22.29 -35.42 -1.05
C ARG A 200 -22.12 -34.63 0.23
N VAL A 201 -20.87 -34.23 0.49
CA VAL A 201 -20.52 -33.35 1.61
C VAL A 201 -20.25 -31.97 1.04
N TYR A 202 -20.95 -30.95 1.51
CA TYR A 202 -20.75 -29.56 1.08
C TYR A 202 -20.13 -28.75 2.21
N THR A 203 -19.33 -27.76 1.84
CA THR A 203 -18.61 -26.86 2.75
C THR A 203 -18.98 -25.39 2.51
N PHE A 204 -19.59 -25.09 1.35
CA PHE A 204 -19.98 -23.75 0.92
C PHE A 204 -21.42 -23.70 0.38
N TRP A 205 -22.15 -22.62 0.71
CA TRP A 205 -23.49 -22.30 0.21
C TRP A 205 -23.66 -20.79 0.02
N ASP A 206 -23.82 -20.38 -1.24
CA ASP A 206 -24.08 -18.97 -1.55
C ASP A 206 -25.38 -18.43 -0.91
N TYR A 207 -25.46 -17.11 -0.75
CA TYR A 207 -26.59 -16.45 -0.09
C TYR A 207 -27.88 -16.40 -0.94
N PHE A 208 -27.84 -16.86 -2.19
CA PHE A 208 -28.94 -16.70 -3.12
C PHE A 208 -29.86 -17.93 -3.12
N ARG A 209 -31.09 -17.75 -3.62
CA ARG A 209 -32.02 -18.84 -4.00
C ARG A 209 -32.33 -19.89 -2.93
N GLN A 210 -32.10 -19.55 -1.67
CA GLN A 210 -32.24 -20.47 -0.53
C GLN A 210 -31.36 -21.72 -0.66
N HIS A 211 -30.15 -21.58 -1.21
CA HIS A 211 -29.24 -22.70 -1.41
C HIS A 211 -28.85 -23.38 -0.09
N TRP A 212 -28.71 -22.64 1.00
CA TRP A 212 -28.55 -23.23 2.32
C TRP A 212 -29.73 -24.13 2.73
N GLN A 213 -30.96 -23.62 2.66
CA GLN A 213 -32.17 -24.35 3.08
C GLN A 213 -32.44 -25.59 2.22
N LYS A 214 -32.01 -25.58 0.95
CA LYS A 214 -32.13 -26.71 0.02
C LYS A 214 -30.90 -27.62 0.03
N ASN A 215 -29.92 -27.35 0.88
CA ASN A 215 -28.60 -27.99 0.88
C ASN A 215 -27.98 -28.07 -0.53
N SER A 216 -28.07 -26.99 -1.30
CA SER A 216 -27.53 -26.85 -2.65
C SER A 216 -26.15 -26.20 -2.59
N GLY A 217 -25.14 -26.96 -2.15
CA GLY A 217 -23.80 -26.43 -1.87
C GLY A 217 -22.70 -26.90 -2.83
N LEU A 218 -21.48 -26.50 -2.49
CA LEU A 218 -20.20 -26.89 -3.10
C LEU A 218 -19.27 -27.48 -2.03
N ARG A 219 -18.39 -28.40 -2.42
CA ARG A 219 -17.23 -28.80 -1.61
C ARG A 219 -15.97 -28.16 -2.21
N ILE A 220 -15.47 -27.15 -1.52
CA ILE A 220 -14.28 -26.37 -1.95
C ILE A 220 -13.28 -26.16 -0.81
N ASP A 221 -13.65 -26.49 0.42
CA ASP A 221 -12.76 -26.49 1.57
C ASP A 221 -12.21 -27.90 1.79
N HIS A 222 -10.89 -28.05 1.84
CA HIS A 222 -10.23 -29.35 1.93
C HIS A 222 -9.14 -29.37 3.01
N LEU A 223 -8.96 -30.54 3.62
CA LEU A 223 -7.79 -30.86 4.45
C LEU A 223 -7.09 -32.07 3.81
N LEU A 224 -5.95 -31.82 3.18
CA LEU A 224 -5.12 -32.82 2.51
C LEU A 224 -4.00 -33.28 3.44
N LEU A 225 -3.83 -34.59 3.59
CA LEU A 225 -2.88 -35.19 4.53
C LEU A 225 -1.74 -35.86 3.77
N ASN A 226 -0.50 -35.65 4.22
CA ASN A 226 0.64 -36.37 3.68
C ASN A 226 0.64 -37.83 4.18
N PRO A 227 1.46 -38.72 3.59
CA PRO A 227 1.50 -40.14 3.95
C PRO A 227 1.84 -40.42 5.43
N VAL A 228 2.52 -39.49 6.10
CA VAL A 228 2.88 -39.60 7.53
C VAL A 228 1.66 -39.34 8.42
N LEU A 229 0.86 -38.32 8.10
CA LEU A 229 -0.30 -37.93 8.89
C LEU A 229 -1.54 -38.78 8.58
N ALA A 230 -1.74 -39.19 7.32
CA ALA A 230 -2.93 -39.89 6.87
C ALA A 230 -3.32 -41.16 7.68
N PRO A 231 -2.39 -42.04 8.10
CA PRO A 231 -2.72 -43.23 8.91
C PRO A 231 -3.31 -42.93 10.30
N HIS A 232 -3.18 -41.68 10.75
CA HIS A 232 -3.68 -41.21 12.03
C HIS A 232 -5.07 -40.56 11.92
N LEU A 233 -5.60 -40.37 10.70
CA LEU A 233 -6.94 -39.86 10.45
C LEU A 233 -7.99 -40.82 11.06
N LYS A 234 -8.81 -40.29 11.96
CA LYS A 234 -9.86 -41.04 12.64
C LYS A 234 -11.25 -40.65 12.17
N ASN A 235 -11.49 -39.35 12.00
CA ASN A 235 -12.80 -38.82 11.62
C ASN A 235 -12.64 -37.51 10.83
N ALA A 236 -13.66 -37.12 10.09
CA ALA A 236 -13.76 -35.83 9.44
C ALA A 236 -15.23 -35.41 9.34
N GLY A 237 -15.47 -34.10 9.20
CA GLY A 237 -16.82 -33.57 9.12
C GLY A 237 -16.88 -32.09 8.77
N VAL A 238 -18.11 -31.58 8.72
CA VAL A 238 -18.43 -30.17 8.48
C VAL A 238 -19.41 -29.73 9.57
N ASP A 239 -19.07 -28.66 10.29
CA ASP A 239 -19.92 -28.06 11.31
C ASP A 239 -20.96 -27.15 10.66
N ALA A 240 -21.81 -27.73 9.81
CA ALA A 240 -22.78 -27.01 8.98
C ALA A 240 -23.78 -26.16 9.78
N TRP A 241 -23.98 -26.46 11.07
CA TRP A 241 -24.82 -25.66 11.95
C TRP A 241 -24.36 -24.19 12.03
N VAL A 242 -23.05 -23.91 11.90
CA VAL A 242 -22.50 -22.54 11.88
C VAL A 242 -23.07 -21.71 10.73
N ARG A 243 -23.37 -22.36 9.59
CA ARG A 243 -23.99 -21.70 8.42
C ARG A 243 -25.45 -21.32 8.66
N GLY A 244 -26.09 -21.91 9.67
CA GLY A 244 -27.46 -21.64 10.08
C GLY A 244 -27.62 -20.48 11.08
N GLU A 245 -26.52 -19.96 11.62
CA GLU A 245 -26.52 -18.85 12.59
C GLU A 245 -26.87 -17.51 11.93
N GLU A 246 -27.08 -16.47 12.75
CA GLU A 246 -27.25 -15.10 12.24
C GLU A 246 -25.95 -14.54 11.67
N HIS A 247 -26.05 -13.81 10.56
CA HIS A 247 -24.93 -13.22 9.82
C HIS A 247 -23.75 -14.19 9.51
N PRO A 248 -24.03 -15.42 9.07
CA PRO A 248 -23.01 -16.46 8.96
C PRO A 248 -22.08 -16.19 7.77
N SER A 249 -20.91 -16.83 7.76
CA SER A 249 -20.13 -17.01 6.53
C SER A 249 -20.93 -17.86 5.53
N ASP A 250 -20.62 -17.74 4.24
CA ASP A 250 -21.10 -18.64 3.19
C ASP A 250 -20.39 -20.00 3.21
N HIS A 251 -19.33 -20.14 4.00
CA HIS A 251 -18.68 -21.40 4.33
C HIS A 251 -19.09 -21.92 5.71
N ALA A 252 -18.90 -23.23 5.93
CA ALA A 252 -18.96 -23.86 7.24
C ALA A 252 -17.58 -24.46 7.61
N PRO A 253 -17.20 -24.46 8.90
CA PRO A 253 -15.95 -25.06 9.33
C PRO A 253 -15.86 -26.53 8.95
N THR A 254 -14.76 -26.91 8.31
CA THR A 254 -14.47 -28.29 7.89
C THR A 254 -13.32 -28.82 8.73
N TRP A 255 -13.43 -30.02 9.29
CA TRP A 255 -12.48 -30.51 10.29
C TRP A 255 -12.14 -31.99 10.14
N ILE A 256 -11.02 -32.36 10.75
CA ILE A 256 -10.55 -33.73 10.93
C ILE A 256 -10.16 -33.98 12.39
N GLU A 257 -10.27 -35.24 12.82
CA GLU A 257 -9.71 -35.73 14.07
C GLU A 257 -8.56 -36.69 13.77
N ILE A 258 -7.40 -36.41 14.39
CA ILE A 258 -6.19 -37.21 14.32
C ILE A 258 -5.98 -37.88 15.68
N SER A 259 -5.56 -39.15 15.69
CA SER A 259 -5.32 -39.89 16.94
C SER A 259 -3.90 -40.44 17.08
N SER A 260 -3.46 -40.60 18.33
CA SER A 260 -2.12 -41.10 18.68
C SER A 260 -1.89 -42.57 18.37
N GLY A 261 -2.95 -43.35 18.14
CA GLY A 261 -2.91 -44.76 17.81
C GLY A 261 -3.01 -45.00 16.31
N VAL A 262 -2.02 -45.67 15.73
CA VAL A 262 -2.08 -46.11 14.33
C VAL A 262 -3.27 -47.07 14.15
N GLN A 263 -4.22 -46.74 13.28
CA GLN A 263 -5.26 -47.70 12.89
C GLN A 263 -4.62 -48.84 12.09
N LYS A 264 -4.62 -50.06 12.64
CA LYS A 264 -4.28 -51.28 11.90
C LYS A 264 -5.50 -51.82 11.16
N ARG A 265 -5.47 -51.79 9.81
CA ARG A 265 -6.02 -52.79 8.86
C ARG A 265 -5.96 -52.22 7.43
N ALA A 266 -5.71 -52.94 6.35
CA ALA A 266 -5.19 -54.27 6.05
C ALA A 266 -4.69 -54.19 4.60
N ALA A 267 -3.48 -54.69 4.33
CA ALA A 267 -2.89 -54.67 2.99
C ALA A 267 -3.54 -55.69 2.03
N LYS A 268 -3.58 -55.35 0.74
CA LYS A 268 -3.57 -56.31 -0.38
C LYS A 268 -2.46 -55.90 -1.36
N PRO A 269 -1.62 -56.84 -1.84
CA PRO A 269 -0.39 -56.50 -2.55
C PRO A 269 -0.64 -56.32 -4.06
N ALA A 270 0.00 -55.32 -4.66
CA ALA A 270 0.18 -55.22 -6.10
C ALA A 270 1.66 -55.34 -6.45
N ALA A 271 1.93 -56.12 -7.50
CA ALA A 271 3.20 -56.72 -7.84
C ALA A 271 4.26 -55.74 -8.37
N SER A 272 5.52 -56.07 -8.10
CA SER A 272 6.74 -55.41 -8.58
C SER A 272 7.12 -55.86 -9.99
N LYS A 273 7.66 -54.93 -10.80
CA LYS A 273 8.68 -55.15 -11.84
C LYS A 273 9.51 -53.86 -12.04
N PRO A 274 10.78 -53.97 -12.52
CA PRO A 274 11.90 -53.23 -11.94
C PRO A 274 12.35 -51.99 -12.74
N ALA A 275 13.00 -51.08 -12.01
CA ALA A 275 13.58 -49.82 -12.50
C ALA A 275 14.89 -50.02 -13.26
N GLU A 276 15.05 -49.25 -14.34
CA GLU A 276 16.30 -48.99 -15.05
C GLU A 276 16.98 -47.74 -14.48
N LYS A 277 18.31 -47.80 -14.29
CA LYS A 277 19.16 -46.68 -13.86
C LYS A 277 19.42 -45.70 -15.02
N PRO A 278 19.69 -44.43 -14.69
CA PRO A 278 20.91 -43.84 -15.24
C PRO A 278 21.81 -43.21 -14.17
N SER A 279 23.10 -43.46 -14.35
CA SER A 279 24.22 -42.84 -13.67
C SER A 279 24.54 -41.47 -14.25
N THR A 280 24.78 -40.47 -13.39
CA THR A 280 25.86 -39.47 -13.56
C THR A 280 26.10 -38.77 -12.23
N SER A 281 27.34 -38.81 -11.76
CA SER A 281 27.82 -38.13 -10.55
C SER A 281 27.86 -36.60 -10.73
N PRO A 282 27.56 -35.77 -9.72
CA PRO A 282 27.78 -34.34 -9.80
C PRO A 282 29.24 -33.96 -9.51
N ALA A 283 29.77 -33.03 -10.31
CA ALA A 283 31.09 -32.41 -10.16
C ALA A 283 31.12 -31.37 -9.03
N LYS A 284 32.32 -31.15 -8.44
CA LYS A 284 32.59 -30.13 -7.41
C LYS A 284 32.50 -28.70 -7.96
N PRO A 285 32.04 -27.70 -7.18
CA PRO A 285 32.09 -26.28 -7.58
C PRO A 285 33.53 -25.72 -7.50
N GLY A 286 33.95 -24.98 -8.53
CA GLY A 286 35.22 -24.23 -8.56
C GLY A 286 35.11 -22.86 -7.88
N GLN A 287 36.25 -22.30 -7.42
CA GLN A 287 36.34 -20.97 -6.82
C GLN A 287 36.07 -19.86 -7.87
N PRO A 288 35.44 -18.72 -7.49
CA PRO A 288 35.19 -17.60 -8.40
C PRO A 288 36.50 -16.93 -8.86
N GLU A 289 36.60 -16.57 -10.13
CA GLU A 289 37.73 -15.84 -10.70
C GLU A 289 37.58 -14.33 -10.42
N LEU A 290 38.47 -13.76 -9.59
CA LEU A 290 38.47 -12.33 -9.21
C LEU A 290 39.15 -11.45 -10.29
N ALA A 291 38.37 -11.00 -11.27
CA ALA A 291 38.86 -10.19 -12.38
C ALA A 291 39.35 -8.81 -11.90
N ASN A 292 40.50 -8.35 -12.40
CA ASN A 292 41.16 -7.06 -12.06
C ASN A 292 41.73 -6.93 -10.63
N ALA A 293 41.79 -8.02 -9.84
CA ALA A 293 42.48 -8.00 -8.56
C ALA A 293 43.99 -7.73 -8.75
N ARG A 294 44.56 -6.81 -7.97
CA ARG A 294 45.99 -6.44 -8.07
C ARG A 294 46.73 -6.69 -6.77
N PRO A 295 47.94 -7.27 -6.80
CA PRO A 295 48.79 -7.32 -5.61
C PRO A 295 49.04 -5.91 -5.06
N SER A 296 48.82 -5.71 -3.77
CA SER A 296 49.01 -4.41 -3.09
C SER A 296 49.27 -4.60 -1.60
N ALA A 297 50.04 -3.68 -1.02
CA ALA A 297 50.15 -3.59 0.43
C ALA A 297 48.82 -3.11 1.03
N LEU A 298 48.46 -3.63 2.21
CA LEU A 298 47.25 -3.21 2.91
C LEU A 298 47.42 -1.75 3.39
N PRO A 299 46.55 -0.81 2.99
CA PRO A 299 46.67 0.58 3.43
C PRO A 299 46.30 0.72 4.92
N GLU A 300 46.98 1.64 5.61
CA GLU A 300 46.72 1.94 7.04
C GLU A 300 45.37 2.63 7.28
N SER A 301 44.81 3.28 6.25
CA SER A 301 43.49 3.91 6.32
C SER A 301 42.76 3.79 5.00
N LEU A 302 41.43 3.65 5.08
CA LEU A 302 40.56 3.59 3.92
C LEU A 302 39.25 4.34 4.24
N LYS A 303 38.86 5.26 3.36
CA LYS A 303 37.55 5.93 3.46
C LYS A 303 36.48 5.08 2.76
N PRO A 304 35.29 4.92 3.37
CA PRO A 304 34.22 4.14 2.78
C PRO A 304 33.61 4.83 1.53
N GLU A 305 33.02 4.02 0.64
CA GLU A 305 32.17 4.52 -0.43
C GLU A 305 30.83 5.04 0.10
N LEU A 306 30.37 6.19 -0.41
CA LEU A 306 29.13 6.83 0.05
C LEU A 306 28.04 6.76 -1.02
N ALA A 307 26.87 6.23 -0.64
CA ALA A 307 25.72 6.10 -1.54
C ALA A 307 25.01 7.45 -1.82
N THR A 308 24.44 7.62 -3.00
CA THR A 308 23.65 8.79 -3.41
C THR A 308 22.15 8.57 -3.15
N LEU A 309 21.46 9.53 -2.51
CA LEU A 309 20.01 9.44 -2.30
C LEU A 309 19.28 9.68 -3.62
N VAL A 310 18.38 8.77 -3.99
CA VAL A 310 17.54 8.88 -5.20
C VAL A 310 16.07 8.75 -4.82
N ASP A 311 15.18 9.30 -5.65
CA ASP A 311 13.73 9.24 -5.45
C ASP A 311 13.06 8.00 -6.04
N SER A 312 13.75 7.34 -6.96
CA SER A 312 13.31 6.15 -7.68
C SER A 312 14.53 5.34 -8.12
N ALA A 313 14.32 4.05 -8.35
CA ALA A 313 15.37 3.16 -8.82
C ALA A 313 15.76 3.49 -10.26
N PRO A 314 17.04 3.77 -10.57
CA PRO A 314 17.52 4.03 -11.92
C PRO A 314 17.50 2.77 -12.79
N GLU A 315 17.45 2.94 -14.11
CA GLU A 315 17.49 1.84 -15.06
C GLU A 315 18.89 1.19 -15.13
N GLY A 316 18.93 -0.05 -15.63
CA GLY A 316 20.14 -0.86 -15.82
C GLY A 316 20.29 -2.00 -14.82
N ASP A 317 21.46 -2.65 -14.85
CA ASP A 317 21.76 -3.79 -13.98
C ASP A 317 22.24 -3.33 -12.60
N TRP A 318 21.38 -3.54 -11.59
CA TRP A 318 21.62 -3.15 -10.20
C TRP A 318 21.28 -4.30 -9.26
N ARG A 319 22.06 -4.43 -8.19
CA ARG A 319 21.82 -5.36 -7.07
C ARG A 319 21.42 -4.57 -5.85
N TYR A 320 20.33 -4.97 -5.19
CA TYR A 320 19.78 -4.23 -4.05
C TYR A 320 19.89 -5.06 -2.77
N GLU A 321 20.29 -4.42 -1.69
CA GLU A 321 20.37 -5.00 -0.35
C GLU A 321 19.64 -4.12 0.67
N VAL A 322 19.39 -4.64 1.88
CA VAL A 322 18.74 -3.87 2.95
C VAL A 322 19.61 -2.66 3.31
N LYS A 323 18.99 -1.48 3.39
CA LYS A 323 19.61 -0.34 4.04
C LYS A 323 19.43 -0.49 5.55
N PHE A 324 20.52 -0.87 6.22
CA PHE A 324 20.59 -0.89 7.67
C PHE A 324 20.57 0.53 8.24
N ASP A 325 20.19 0.57 9.53
CA ASP A 325 20.06 1.77 10.34
C ASP A 325 20.94 1.67 11.59
N GLY A 326 22.24 1.80 11.38
CA GLY A 326 23.27 1.59 12.39
C GLY A 326 24.50 2.47 12.25
N TYR A 327 25.62 2.02 12.85
CA TYR A 327 26.92 2.66 12.67
C TYR A 327 27.72 1.92 11.60
N ARG A 328 28.18 2.65 10.58
CA ARG A 328 29.08 2.11 9.57
C ARG A 328 30.47 1.85 10.17
N ILE A 329 30.94 0.62 10.05
CA ILE A 329 32.23 0.16 10.57
C ILE A 329 33.07 -0.42 9.42
N MET A 330 34.34 -0.03 9.39
CA MET A 330 35.38 -0.56 8.52
C MET A 330 36.30 -1.44 9.36
N ALA A 331 36.32 -2.74 9.10
CA ALA A 331 37.22 -3.68 9.78
C ALA A 331 38.54 -3.79 9.03
N TRP A 332 39.62 -3.42 9.69
CA TRP A 332 40.98 -3.62 9.23
C TRP A 332 41.55 -4.89 9.86
N VAL A 333 42.07 -5.79 9.03
CA VAL A 333 42.70 -7.04 9.47
C VAL A 333 44.12 -7.08 8.92
N ASP A 334 45.11 -7.31 9.77
CA ASP A 334 46.49 -7.62 9.35
C ASP A 334 47.11 -8.62 10.31
N LYS A 335 47.51 -9.78 9.79
CA LYS A 335 48.19 -10.86 10.54
C LYS A 335 47.49 -11.20 11.86
N GLY A 336 46.16 -11.36 11.81
CA GLY A 336 45.32 -11.70 12.96
C GLY A 336 45.01 -10.54 13.92
N LYS A 337 45.53 -9.32 13.68
CA LYS A 337 45.12 -8.12 14.41
C LYS A 337 43.90 -7.50 13.73
N VAL A 338 42.84 -7.28 14.50
CA VAL A 338 41.62 -6.63 14.02
C VAL A 338 41.48 -5.25 14.65
N ARG A 339 41.16 -4.24 13.83
CA ARG A 339 40.76 -2.91 14.28
C ARG A 339 39.46 -2.52 13.60
N LEU A 340 38.52 -1.97 14.36
CA LEU A 340 37.20 -1.57 13.89
C LEU A 340 37.11 -0.05 13.88
N PHE A 341 37.06 0.54 12.69
CA PHE A 341 37.03 1.99 12.52
C PHE A 341 35.64 2.48 12.15
N THR A 342 35.21 3.60 12.74
CA THR A 342 34.00 4.29 12.28
C THR A 342 34.22 4.90 10.89
N ARG A 343 33.13 5.36 10.26
CA ARG A 343 33.16 6.12 9.00
C ARG A 343 34.22 7.23 8.94
N ASN A 344 34.51 7.90 10.06
CA ASN A 344 35.50 8.99 10.11
C ASN A 344 36.90 8.55 10.57
N GLY A 345 37.13 7.24 10.72
CA GLY A 345 38.42 6.68 11.10
C GLY A 345 38.70 6.61 12.61
N HIS A 346 37.68 6.77 13.46
CA HIS A 346 37.86 6.58 14.91
C HIS A 346 37.90 5.09 15.24
N ASP A 347 38.90 4.68 16.03
CA ASP A 347 39.05 3.30 16.46
C ASP A 347 38.05 2.96 17.58
N TRP A 348 37.08 2.10 17.25
CA TRP A 348 36.03 1.60 18.14
C TRP A 348 36.24 0.13 18.53
N THR A 349 37.43 -0.43 18.32
CA THR A 349 37.73 -1.83 18.66
C THR A 349 37.41 -2.15 20.12
N HIS A 350 37.73 -1.23 21.04
CA HIS A 350 37.44 -1.38 22.48
C HIS A 350 35.95 -1.38 22.83
N LYS A 351 35.08 -0.87 21.95
CA LYS A 351 33.62 -0.86 22.14
C LYS A 351 32.92 -2.07 21.51
N LEU A 352 33.62 -2.79 20.65
CA LEU A 352 33.11 -3.91 19.86
C LEU A 352 34.04 -5.14 19.99
N PRO A 353 34.43 -5.56 21.21
CA PRO A 353 35.41 -6.63 21.39
C PRO A 353 34.89 -7.96 20.82
N ARG A 354 33.61 -8.29 20.98
CA ARG A 354 33.02 -9.52 20.44
C ARG A 354 33.09 -9.59 18.91
N GLN A 355 32.79 -8.49 18.23
CA GLN A 355 32.84 -8.43 16.76
C GLN A 355 34.29 -8.46 16.26
N ALA A 356 35.22 -7.82 16.98
CA ALA A 356 36.64 -7.88 16.65
C ALA A 356 37.19 -9.32 16.75
N GLU A 357 36.79 -10.06 17.79
CA GLU A 357 37.12 -11.48 17.97
C GLU A 357 36.51 -12.35 16.87
N ALA A 358 35.22 -12.14 16.54
CA ALA A 358 34.56 -12.88 15.46
C ALA A 358 35.24 -12.66 14.10
N ILE A 359 35.65 -11.42 13.77
CA ILE A 359 36.41 -11.12 12.55
C ILE A 359 37.78 -11.79 12.58
N ALA A 360 38.46 -11.83 13.74
CA ALA A 360 39.74 -12.53 13.88
C ALA A 360 39.58 -14.05 13.63
N GLY A 361 38.44 -14.62 14.03
CA GLY A 361 38.06 -16.02 13.80
C GLY A 361 37.93 -16.40 12.31
N LEU A 362 37.73 -15.43 11.41
CA LEU A 362 37.75 -15.66 9.96
C LEU A 362 39.14 -16.05 9.43
N ALA A 363 40.20 -15.88 10.23
CA ALA A 363 41.58 -16.26 9.93
C ALA A 363 42.14 -15.66 8.61
N LEU A 364 41.71 -14.44 8.26
CA LEU A 364 42.20 -13.71 7.09
C LEU A 364 43.65 -13.22 7.31
N LYS A 365 44.49 -13.25 6.27
CA LYS A 365 45.88 -12.75 6.37
C LYS A 365 45.90 -11.23 6.42
N SER A 366 45.12 -10.60 5.55
CA SER A 366 44.92 -9.15 5.54
C SER A 366 43.60 -8.78 4.87
N ALA A 367 42.88 -7.78 5.37
CA ALA A 367 41.62 -7.35 4.75
C ALA A 367 41.21 -5.93 5.15
N TRP A 368 40.41 -5.31 4.29
CA TRP A 368 39.47 -4.28 4.67
C TRP A 368 38.06 -4.80 4.38
N LEU A 369 37.23 -4.88 5.41
CA LEU A 369 35.83 -5.28 5.30
C LEU A 369 34.93 -4.08 5.62
N ASP A 370 33.87 -3.91 4.86
CA ASP A 370 32.94 -2.80 4.98
C ASP A 370 31.54 -3.31 5.33
N GLY A 371 30.95 -2.69 6.35
CA GLY A 371 29.71 -3.15 6.92
C GLY A 371 29.04 -2.14 7.84
N GLU A 372 27.97 -2.58 8.47
CA GLU A 372 27.19 -1.79 9.41
C GLU A 372 26.80 -2.64 10.63
N ILE A 373 26.99 -2.06 11.82
CA ILE A 373 26.57 -2.70 13.07
C ILE A 373 25.17 -2.25 13.46
N VAL A 374 24.34 -3.22 13.86
CA VAL A 374 22.95 -3.00 14.27
C VAL A 374 22.61 -3.83 15.50
N VAL A 375 21.57 -3.41 16.21
CA VAL A 375 20.86 -4.24 17.20
C VAL A 375 19.45 -4.42 16.69
N ALA A 376 18.96 -5.66 16.63
CA ALA A 376 17.58 -5.93 16.28
C ALA A 376 16.68 -5.85 17.53
N ASN A 377 15.44 -5.38 17.36
CA ASN A 377 14.41 -5.45 18.39
C ASN A 377 13.81 -6.87 18.48
N ALA A 378 12.80 -7.06 19.35
CA ALA A 378 12.14 -8.35 19.58
C ALA A 378 11.44 -8.92 18.33
N GLN A 379 11.24 -8.12 17.28
CA GLN A 379 10.64 -8.48 16.00
C GLN A 379 11.69 -8.66 14.89
N GLY A 380 12.99 -8.60 15.22
CA GLY A 380 14.09 -8.79 14.26
C GLY A 380 14.45 -7.56 13.41
N VAL A 381 13.84 -6.40 13.67
CA VAL A 381 14.08 -5.15 12.91
C VAL A 381 15.20 -4.34 13.57
N PRO A 382 16.17 -3.76 12.81
CA PRO A 382 17.18 -2.86 13.35
C PRO A 382 16.57 -1.70 14.15
N ASP A 383 17.05 -1.51 15.37
CA ASP A 383 16.65 -0.47 16.31
C ASP A 383 17.87 0.34 16.73
N PHE A 384 18.00 1.53 16.17
CA PHE A 384 19.12 2.43 16.44
C PHE A 384 19.17 2.87 17.91
N GLN A 385 18.03 3.10 18.55
CA GLN A 385 17.99 3.53 19.95
C GLN A 385 18.49 2.40 20.87
N ALA A 386 18.12 1.16 20.57
CA ALA A 386 18.65 -0.02 21.25
C ALA A 386 20.17 -0.16 21.07
N LEU A 387 20.69 0.11 19.87
CA LEU A 387 22.14 0.12 19.61
C LEU A 387 22.89 1.16 20.45
N GLN A 388 22.34 2.36 20.62
CA GLN A 388 22.96 3.38 21.49
C GLN A 388 23.00 2.93 22.95
N ASN A 389 21.87 2.39 23.44
CA ASN A 389 21.76 1.89 24.80
C ASN A 389 22.75 0.74 25.07
N ALA A 390 23.01 -0.11 24.07
CA ALA A 390 23.99 -1.20 24.17
C ALA A 390 25.41 -0.67 24.47
N PHE A 391 25.81 0.44 23.85
CA PHE A 391 27.09 1.10 24.12
C PHE A 391 27.15 1.77 25.50
N GLU A 392 26.06 2.42 25.93
CA GLU A 392 26.00 3.09 27.23
C GLU A 392 26.01 2.10 28.41
N LEU A 393 25.36 0.95 28.24
CA LEU A 393 25.26 -0.10 29.27
C LEU A 393 26.42 -1.10 29.25
N GLY A 394 27.33 -1.00 28.28
CA GLY A 394 28.44 -1.94 28.10
C GLY A 394 28.00 -3.37 27.80
N ARG A 395 26.84 -3.53 27.12
CA ARG A 395 26.26 -4.84 26.75
C ARG A 395 26.35 -5.03 25.23
N ASP A 396 27.51 -5.45 24.73
CA ASP A 396 27.81 -5.63 23.30
C ASP A 396 27.32 -6.97 22.71
N GLY A 397 26.85 -7.90 23.56
CA GLY A 397 26.50 -9.27 23.16
C GLY A 397 25.36 -9.43 22.14
N ASN A 398 24.54 -8.40 21.91
CA ASN A 398 23.43 -8.44 20.94
C ASN A 398 23.71 -7.63 19.66
N ILE A 399 24.93 -7.09 19.49
CA ILE A 399 25.30 -6.29 18.31
C ILE A 399 25.69 -7.23 17.18
N VAL A 400 25.02 -7.10 16.03
CA VAL A 400 25.31 -7.87 14.82
C VAL A 400 26.02 -6.96 13.82
N TYR A 401 27.10 -7.45 13.21
CA TYR A 401 27.85 -6.75 12.19
C TYR A 401 27.52 -7.31 10.80
N TYR A 402 26.70 -6.57 10.04
CA TYR A 402 26.36 -6.91 8.66
C TYR A 402 27.45 -6.42 7.71
N LEU A 403 28.12 -7.35 7.03
CA LEU A 403 29.19 -7.11 6.08
C LEU A 403 28.64 -7.13 4.65
N PHE A 404 28.94 -6.12 3.84
CA PHE A 404 28.38 -5.96 2.50
C PHE A 404 29.38 -5.66 1.38
N ASP A 405 30.64 -5.35 1.69
CA ASP A 405 31.72 -5.23 0.68
C ASP A 405 33.10 -5.51 1.29
N MET A 406 34.09 -5.77 0.45
CA MET A 406 35.46 -6.14 0.81
C MET A 406 36.46 -5.52 -0.17
N PRO A 407 36.93 -4.28 0.08
CA PRO A 407 37.86 -3.59 -0.81
C PRO A 407 39.26 -4.22 -0.89
N PHE A 408 39.70 -4.97 0.13
CA PHE A 408 41.00 -5.63 0.18
C PHE A 408 40.88 -7.03 0.81
N LEU A 409 41.61 -8.00 0.26
CA LEU A 409 41.71 -9.36 0.80
C LEU A 409 43.09 -9.98 0.49
N ASP A 410 43.74 -10.54 1.51
CA ASP A 410 44.95 -11.36 1.47
C ASP A 410 46.06 -10.84 0.54
N GLY A 411 46.35 -9.54 0.64
CA GLY A 411 47.39 -8.85 -0.15
C GLY A 411 46.95 -8.44 -1.56
N MET A 412 45.66 -8.53 -1.86
CA MET A 412 45.07 -8.07 -3.12
C MET A 412 44.18 -6.84 -2.88
N ASP A 413 44.37 -5.81 -3.71
CA ASP A 413 43.45 -4.69 -3.88
C ASP A 413 42.33 -5.13 -4.81
N LEU A 414 41.11 -5.16 -4.25
CA LEU A 414 39.92 -5.57 -4.96
C LEU A 414 39.10 -4.38 -5.45
N ARG A 415 39.49 -3.12 -5.22
CA ARG A 415 38.64 -1.97 -5.54
C ARG A 415 38.24 -1.88 -7.02
N GLU A 416 39.10 -2.32 -7.93
CA GLU A 416 38.82 -2.35 -9.37
C GLU A 416 38.12 -3.66 -9.83
N VAL A 417 37.94 -4.63 -8.93
CA VAL A 417 37.18 -5.86 -9.18
C VAL A 417 35.70 -5.53 -9.17
N PRO A 418 34.86 -6.07 -10.08
CA PRO A 418 33.42 -5.84 -10.07
C PRO A 418 32.73 -6.16 -8.74
N VAL A 419 31.74 -5.35 -8.34
CA VAL A 419 31.06 -5.46 -7.03
C VAL A 419 30.45 -6.83 -6.78
N GLU A 420 29.90 -7.48 -7.79
CA GLU A 420 29.32 -8.82 -7.68
C GLU A 420 30.36 -9.87 -7.30
N GLN A 421 31.58 -9.78 -7.85
CA GLN A 421 32.66 -10.71 -7.55
C GLN A 421 33.24 -10.47 -6.15
N ARG A 422 33.40 -9.21 -5.74
CA ARG A 422 33.84 -8.86 -4.37
C ARG A 422 32.85 -9.39 -3.33
N ARG A 423 31.56 -9.22 -3.60
CA ARG A 423 30.46 -9.67 -2.74
C ARG A 423 30.35 -11.18 -2.66
N GLU A 424 30.52 -11.88 -3.78
CA GLU A 424 30.53 -13.35 -3.82
C GLU A 424 31.72 -13.91 -3.02
N ALA A 425 32.91 -13.32 -3.17
CA ALA A 425 34.08 -13.69 -2.37
C ALA A 425 33.87 -13.44 -0.86
N LEU A 426 33.27 -12.30 -0.50
CA LEU A 426 32.91 -12.00 0.89
C LEU A 426 31.89 -13.01 1.45
N SER A 427 30.86 -13.36 0.68
CA SER A 427 29.88 -14.38 1.05
C SER A 427 30.56 -15.74 1.29
N GLY A 428 31.49 -16.13 0.42
CA GLY A 428 32.26 -17.37 0.58
C GLY A 428 33.15 -17.41 1.83
N ILE A 429 33.68 -16.26 2.27
CA ILE A 429 34.42 -16.14 3.53
C ILE A 429 33.47 -16.33 4.72
N LEU A 430 32.31 -15.68 4.69
CA LEU A 430 31.35 -15.68 5.80
C LEU A 430 30.54 -16.98 5.89
N ALA A 431 30.33 -17.70 4.79
CA ALA A 431 29.63 -18.99 4.78
C ALA A 431 30.30 -20.07 5.64
N ARG A 432 31.57 -19.87 6.00
CA ARG A 432 32.35 -20.77 6.87
C ARG A 432 32.34 -20.36 8.33
N ASN A 433 31.70 -19.23 8.65
CA ASN A 433 31.62 -18.69 10.00
C ASN A 433 30.30 -19.09 10.66
N GLU A 434 30.37 -19.70 11.83
CA GLU A 434 29.21 -20.04 12.65
C GLU A 434 28.89 -18.96 13.70
N ASP A 435 29.72 -17.92 13.80
CA ASP A 435 29.53 -16.84 14.77
C ASP A 435 28.39 -15.90 14.38
N GLU A 436 27.30 -15.93 15.16
CA GLU A 436 26.10 -15.12 14.94
C GLU A 436 26.34 -13.60 15.00
N ALA A 437 27.49 -13.15 15.52
CA ALA A 437 27.87 -11.74 15.57
C ALA A 437 28.18 -11.15 14.19
N LEU A 438 28.48 -11.99 13.18
CA LEU A 438 28.76 -11.55 11.80
C LEU A 438 27.68 -12.08 10.87
N ARG A 439 27.18 -11.21 9.98
CA ARG A 439 26.22 -11.61 8.94
C ARG A 439 26.62 -11.04 7.60
N TYR A 440 26.39 -11.80 6.54
CA TYR A 440 26.48 -11.28 5.18
C TYR A 440 25.20 -10.52 4.83
N SER A 441 25.34 -9.32 4.28
CA SER A 441 24.22 -8.56 3.73
C SER A 441 23.88 -9.09 2.35
N GLN A 442 22.84 -9.93 2.25
CA GLN A 442 22.42 -10.53 1.00
C GLN A 442 21.73 -9.50 0.09
N ASP A 443 22.03 -9.57 -1.21
CA ASP A 443 21.29 -8.87 -2.26
C ASP A 443 20.12 -9.71 -2.77
N PHE A 444 19.10 -9.01 -3.21
CA PHE A 444 17.80 -9.54 -3.59
C PHE A 444 17.64 -9.53 -5.12
N ALA A 445 16.89 -10.50 -5.66
CA ALA A 445 16.70 -10.68 -7.12
C ALA A 445 15.41 -10.01 -7.64
N GLU A 446 14.62 -9.43 -6.75
CA GLU A 446 13.36 -8.76 -6.98
C GLU A 446 13.55 -7.35 -7.60
N THR A 447 12.47 -6.76 -8.10
CA THR A 447 12.53 -5.39 -8.63
C THR A 447 12.82 -4.39 -7.51
N PRO A 448 13.59 -3.32 -7.77
CA PRO A 448 13.92 -2.37 -6.71
C PRO A 448 12.75 -1.60 -6.12
N GLN A 449 11.64 -1.44 -6.85
CA GLN A 449 10.42 -0.87 -6.28
C GLN A 449 9.78 -1.85 -5.29
N ALA A 450 9.68 -3.13 -5.63
CA ALA A 450 9.14 -4.16 -4.72
C ALA A 450 10.01 -4.32 -3.47
N LEU A 451 11.34 -4.22 -3.60
CA LEU A 451 12.26 -4.25 -2.46
C LEU A 451 12.16 -3.02 -1.59
N LEU A 452 12.02 -1.84 -2.19
CA LEU A 452 11.77 -0.61 -1.45
C LEU A 452 10.44 -0.72 -0.68
N ASP A 453 9.36 -1.10 -1.35
CA ASP A 453 8.04 -1.25 -0.74
C ASP A 453 8.05 -2.26 0.42
N SER A 454 8.70 -3.41 0.22
CA SER A 454 8.89 -4.43 1.27
C SER A 454 9.72 -3.90 2.45
N ALA A 455 10.83 -3.22 2.18
CA ALA A 455 11.62 -2.57 3.22
C ALA A 455 10.78 -1.55 4.00
N CYS A 456 9.87 -0.83 3.32
CA CYS A 456 9.01 0.17 3.93
C CYS A 456 7.92 -0.43 4.80
N GLU A 457 7.33 -1.54 4.37
CA GLU A 457 6.34 -2.32 5.12
C GLU A 457 6.95 -2.94 6.38
N MET A 458 8.19 -3.45 6.27
CA MET A 458 8.98 -3.97 7.40
C MET A 458 9.55 -2.87 8.31
N GLN A 459 9.20 -1.60 8.05
CA GLN A 459 9.70 -0.43 8.78
C GLN A 459 11.23 -0.26 8.77
N MET A 460 11.93 -0.89 7.83
CA MET A 460 13.35 -0.70 7.59
C MET A 460 13.62 0.71 7.06
N GLU A 461 14.89 1.15 7.07
CA GLU A 461 15.23 2.49 6.59
C GLU A 461 15.03 2.62 5.06
N GLY A 462 15.29 1.54 4.32
CA GLY A 462 15.11 1.44 2.88
C GLY A 462 16.03 0.40 2.26
N VAL A 463 16.52 0.66 1.04
CA VAL A 463 17.42 -0.26 0.31
C VAL A 463 18.64 0.47 -0.25
N ILE A 464 19.75 -0.25 -0.36
CA ILE A 464 20.98 0.19 -1.04
C ILE A 464 21.07 -0.52 -2.38
N GLY A 465 21.18 0.23 -3.47
CA GLY A 465 21.43 -0.32 -4.81
C GLY A 465 22.90 -0.17 -5.19
N LYS A 466 23.50 -1.23 -5.75
CA LYS A 466 24.88 -1.26 -6.26
C LYS A 466 24.85 -1.65 -7.73
N ARG A 467 25.43 -0.82 -8.61
CA ARG A 467 25.47 -1.08 -10.05
C ARG A 467 26.37 -2.29 -10.34
N VAL A 468 25.88 -3.26 -11.09
CA VAL A 468 26.67 -4.43 -11.51
C VAL A 468 27.87 -3.95 -12.33
N GLY A 469 29.03 -4.57 -12.12
CA GLY A 469 30.28 -4.16 -12.79
C GLY A 469 31.01 -2.98 -12.13
N SER A 470 30.46 -2.36 -11.07
CA SER A 470 31.07 -1.15 -10.48
C SER A 470 32.30 -1.42 -9.61
N ALA A 471 33.28 -0.51 -9.70
CA ALA A 471 34.44 -0.44 -8.84
C ALA A 471 34.09 0.21 -7.48
N TYR A 472 34.84 -0.11 -6.43
CA TYR A 472 34.72 0.50 -5.10
C TYR A 472 35.53 1.81 -5.03
N VAL A 473 34.88 2.94 -4.72
CA VAL A 473 35.51 4.26 -4.67
C VAL A 473 35.37 4.95 -3.31
N SER A 474 36.45 5.55 -2.81
CA SER A 474 36.48 6.26 -1.52
C SER A 474 35.88 7.68 -1.56
N ARG A 475 34.69 7.84 -2.17
CA ARG A 475 33.93 9.10 -2.28
C ARG A 475 32.44 8.82 -2.43
N ARG A 476 31.62 9.88 -2.55
CA ARG A 476 30.23 9.71 -3.00
C ARG A 476 30.18 9.26 -4.45
N SER A 477 29.38 8.24 -4.73
CA SER A 477 29.26 7.62 -6.04
C SER A 477 27.80 7.52 -6.44
N GLY A 478 27.55 7.58 -7.75
CA GLY A 478 26.26 7.24 -8.35
C GLY A 478 26.15 5.76 -8.70
N ASP A 479 27.18 4.95 -8.45
CA ASP A 479 27.09 3.48 -8.62
C ASP A 479 26.60 2.78 -7.35
N TRP A 480 26.59 3.50 -6.24
CA TRP A 480 25.92 3.14 -5.00
C TRP A 480 24.81 4.16 -4.74
N ILE A 481 23.58 3.70 -4.65
CA ILE A 481 22.41 4.54 -4.41
C ILE A 481 21.70 4.08 -3.14
N LYS A 482 20.94 4.99 -2.53
CA LYS A 482 20.05 4.67 -1.40
C LYS A 482 18.65 5.16 -1.74
N LEU A 483 17.68 4.29 -1.54
CA LEU A 483 16.24 4.59 -1.56
C LEU A 483 15.76 4.49 -0.11
N LYS A 484 15.00 5.47 0.37
CA LYS A 484 14.54 5.54 1.77
C LYS A 484 13.03 5.46 1.86
N CYS A 485 12.54 4.72 2.85
CA CYS A 485 11.13 4.50 3.11
C CYS A 485 10.44 5.65 3.84
N LYS A 486 11.19 6.31 4.73
CA LYS A 486 10.72 7.44 5.52
C LYS A 486 11.75 8.56 5.41
N ARG A 487 11.31 9.80 5.53
CA ARG A 487 12.23 10.94 5.60
C ARG A 487 12.87 10.94 6.99
N ARG A 488 14.11 10.45 7.02
CA ARG A 488 14.94 10.32 8.21
C ARG A 488 16.34 10.83 7.90
N GLN A 489 16.83 11.74 8.73
CA GLN A 489 18.19 12.29 8.59
C GLN A 489 18.70 12.83 9.92
N GLU A 490 19.96 13.23 9.91
CA GLU A 490 20.58 13.94 11.02
C GLU A 490 20.30 15.44 10.99
N PHE A 491 20.19 16.02 12.18
CA PHE A 491 20.07 17.45 12.42
C PHE A 491 21.07 17.87 13.48
N VAL A 492 21.57 19.09 13.40
CA VAL A 492 22.39 19.70 14.45
C VAL A 492 21.49 20.15 15.58
N VAL A 493 21.78 19.78 16.82
CA VAL A 493 21.04 20.25 17.99
C VAL A 493 21.56 21.63 18.37
N VAL A 494 20.69 22.64 18.26
CA VAL A 494 21.06 24.07 18.44
C VAL A 494 20.45 24.69 19.70
N GLY A 495 19.53 23.98 20.36
CA GLY A 495 18.89 24.45 21.58
C GLY A 495 17.88 23.45 22.14
N TYR A 496 17.24 23.80 23.25
CA TYR A 496 16.10 23.08 23.79
C TYR A 496 15.09 24.02 24.47
N THR A 497 13.84 23.59 24.60
CA THR A 497 12.79 24.35 25.31
C THR A 497 12.59 23.84 26.74
N GLU A 498 12.06 24.70 27.62
CA GLU A 498 11.54 24.26 28.92
C GLU A 498 10.49 23.13 28.80
N PRO A 499 10.41 22.22 29.79
CA PRO A 499 9.42 21.17 29.80
C PRO A 499 8.01 21.73 30.10
N LYS A 500 6.97 21.02 29.67
CA LYS A 500 5.56 21.37 29.91
C LYS A 500 4.79 20.14 30.42
N GLY A 501 3.79 20.36 31.27
CA GLY A 501 2.96 19.30 31.84
C GLY A 501 3.73 18.40 32.81
N SER A 502 3.56 17.08 32.71
CA SER A 502 4.23 16.08 33.55
C SER A 502 5.68 15.76 33.14
N ARG A 503 6.20 16.40 32.09
CA ARG A 503 7.55 16.16 31.58
C ARG A 503 8.60 16.87 32.45
N SER A 504 9.74 16.22 32.67
CA SER A 504 10.90 16.80 33.37
C SER A 504 12.07 17.07 32.42
N LYS A 505 13.01 17.94 32.81
CA LYS A 505 14.25 18.30 32.07
C LYS A 505 14.02 19.26 30.90
N PHE A 506 13.59 18.78 29.74
CA PHE A 506 13.35 19.62 28.55
C PHE A 506 12.07 19.21 27.81
N GLY A 507 11.48 20.16 27.08
CA GLY A 507 10.25 19.96 26.31
C GLY A 507 10.50 19.39 24.91
N ALA A 508 11.39 20.03 24.15
CA ALA A 508 11.77 19.67 22.79
C ALA A 508 13.21 20.11 22.49
N LEU A 509 13.90 19.39 21.60
CA LEU A 509 15.16 19.83 21.01
C LEU A 509 14.88 20.74 19.81
N LEU A 510 15.65 21.82 19.70
CA LEU A 510 15.70 22.69 18.52
C LEU A 510 16.76 22.15 17.56
N LEU A 511 16.38 22.06 16.29
CA LEU A 511 17.14 21.44 15.23
C LEU A 511 17.66 22.48 14.24
N GLY A 512 18.80 22.21 13.63
CA GLY A 512 19.39 23.01 12.56
C GLY A 512 20.01 22.18 11.45
N LEU A 513 20.10 22.78 10.27
CA LEU A 513 20.76 22.23 9.08
C LEU A 513 21.66 23.30 8.46
N HIS A 514 22.81 22.89 7.95
CA HIS A 514 23.66 23.78 7.15
C HIS A 514 23.06 23.96 5.75
N ASP A 515 23.05 25.20 5.28
CA ASP A 515 22.69 25.53 3.91
C ASP A 515 23.79 25.08 2.94
N ILE A 516 23.42 24.44 1.82
CA ILE A 516 24.38 23.92 0.83
C ILE A 516 25.19 25.04 0.16
N ASP A 517 24.57 26.19 -0.07
CA ASP A 517 25.16 27.27 -0.86
C ASP A 517 25.96 28.22 0.05
N SER A 518 25.39 28.62 1.18
CA SER A 518 26.05 29.56 2.10
C SER A 518 26.90 28.90 3.20
N GLY A 519 26.68 27.63 3.50
CA GLY A 519 27.30 26.92 4.63
C GLY A 519 26.79 27.35 6.02
N GLU A 520 25.87 28.33 6.06
CA GLU A 520 25.33 28.86 7.32
C GLU A 520 24.40 27.85 7.99
N LEU A 521 24.43 27.81 9.33
CA LEU A 521 23.53 26.96 10.11
C LEU A 521 22.16 27.64 10.25
N LYS A 522 21.11 27.02 9.71
CA LYS A 522 19.73 27.51 9.74
C LYS A 522 18.87 26.68 10.68
N TYR A 523 17.96 27.32 11.40
CA TYR A 523 16.95 26.67 12.22
C TYR A 523 16.02 25.83 11.33
N ALA A 524 15.85 24.57 11.71
CA ALA A 524 15.15 23.56 10.95
C ALA A 524 13.97 22.95 11.75
N GLY A 525 13.44 23.67 12.74
CA GLY A 525 12.29 23.24 13.55
C GLY A 525 12.67 22.58 14.86
N LYS A 526 11.74 21.83 15.47
CA LYS A 526 11.91 21.19 16.79
C LYS A 526 11.33 19.79 16.85
N VAL A 527 11.87 18.97 17.76
CA VAL A 527 11.42 17.61 18.02
C VAL A 527 11.14 17.41 19.51
N GLY A 528 9.89 17.07 19.84
CA GLY A 528 9.41 16.91 21.23
C GLY A 528 8.84 15.52 21.55
N THR A 529 8.99 14.56 20.64
CA THR A 529 8.50 13.18 20.77
C THR A 529 9.65 12.20 20.48
N GLY A 530 9.56 10.95 20.98
CA GLY A 530 10.64 9.96 20.86
C GLY A 530 11.57 9.84 22.08
N PHE A 531 11.26 10.53 23.18
CA PHE A 531 12.05 10.47 24.42
C PHE A 531 11.32 9.65 25.50
N ASN A 532 12.05 8.76 26.16
CA ASN A 532 11.64 8.15 27.43
C ASN A 532 12.39 8.82 28.61
N GLN A 533 12.03 8.47 29.85
CA GLN A 533 12.59 9.12 31.04
C GLN A 533 14.11 8.98 31.16
N THR A 534 14.65 7.80 30.82
CA THR A 534 16.09 7.53 30.82
C THR A 534 16.80 8.41 29.79
N THR A 535 16.30 8.42 28.55
CA THR A 535 16.85 9.21 27.45
C THR A 535 16.79 10.71 27.74
N LEU A 536 15.71 11.22 28.35
CA LEU A 536 15.61 12.63 28.77
C LEU A 536 16.73 13.02 29.74
N ASN A 537 17.02 12.17 30.73
CA ASN A 537 18.08 12.43 31.71
C ASN A 537 19.47 12.42 31.07
N THR A 538 19.77 11.39 30.26
CA THR A 538 21.08 11.24 29.61
C THR A 538 21.35 12.37 28.63
N ILE A 539 20.37 12.72 27.78
CA ILE A 539 20.52 13.81 26.82
C ILE A 539 20.69 15.13 27.55
N TYR A 540 19.85 15.43 28.55
CA TYR A 540 19.93 16.70 29.28
C TYR A 540 21.30 16.92 29.91
N ALA A 541 21.92 15.88 30.49
CA ALA A 541 23.27 15.95 31.03
C ALA A 541 24.34 16.30 29.96
N GLN A 542 24.13 15.91 28.71
CA GLN A 542 25.00 16.29 27.58
C GLN A 542 24.70 17.70 27.05
N LEU A 543 23.46 18.20 27.19
CA LEU A 543 23.09 19.55 26.74
C LEU A 543 23.63 20.64 27.68
N THR A 544 23.52 20.47 29.01
CA THR A 544 23.83 21.52 29.98
C THR A 544 25.24 22.13 29.84
N PRO A 545 26.33 21.35 29.61
CA PRO A 545 27.67 21.90 29.42
C PRO A 545 27.85 22.72 28.13
N LEU A 546 26.90 22.64 27.20
CA LEU A 546 26.97 23.26 25.88
C LEU A 546 26.17 24.56 25.78
N GLU A 547 25.54 25.01 26.87
CA GLU A 547 24.72 26.22 26.88
C GLU A 547 25.49 27.49 26.54
N VAL A 548 24.88 28.33 25.72
CA VAL A 548 25.39 29.63 25.27
C VAL A 548 24.28 30.67 25.31
N LYS A 549 24.67 31.95 25.39
CA LYS A 549 23.71 33.06 25.49
C LYS A 549 23.03 33.43 24.18
N GLN A 550 23.65 33.12 23.04
CA GLN A 550 23.20 33.56 21.71
C GLN A 550 22.93 32.36 20.81
N PRO A 551 21.93 32.41 19.92
CA PRO A 551 21.64 31.34 18.98
C PRO A 551 22.81 31.16 17.99
N ALA A 552 23.14 29.90 17.70
CA ALA A 552 24.13 29.55 16.67
C ALA A 552 23.55 29.57 15.25
N VAL A 553 22.23 29.75 15.11
CA VAL A 553 21.51 29.78 13.82
C VAL A 553 21.32 31.20 13.30
N VAL A 554 21.37 31.38 11.98
CA VAL A 554 21.20 32.70 11.33
C VAL A 554 19.74 33.17 11.29
N ASN A 555 18.78 32.25 11.40
CA ASN A 555 17.34 32.50 11.39
C ASN A 555 16.65 31.91 12.64
N PRO A 556 16.97 32.37 13.87
CA PRO A 556 16.35 31.83 15.07
C PRO A 556 14.82 32.00 15.03
N PRO A 557 14.05 31.06 15.63
CA PRO A 557 12.60 31.18 15.76
C PRO A 557 12.23 32.50 16.43
N LYS A 558 11.09 33.08 16.03
CA LYS A 558 10.58 34.38 16.51
C LYS A 558 9.24 34.21 17.23
N GLY A 559 8.85 35.22 18.01
CA GLY A 559 7.56 35.24 18.71
C GLY A 559 7.47 34.19 19.83
N PHE A 560 6.32 33.53 19.96
CA PHE A 560 6.07 32.55 21.03
C PHE A 560 7.01 31.33 20.99
N GLU A 561 7.57 31.00 19.82
CA GLU A 561 8.52 29.89 19.68
C GLU A 561 9.94 30.22 20.17
N ALA A 562 10.25 31.51 20.35
CA ALA A 562 11.52 31.98 20.90
C ALA A 562 11.52 32.06 22.44
N LYS A 563 10.34 31.90 23.07
CA LYS A 563 10.16 32.09 24.50
C LYS A 563 10.70 30.87 25.26
N ASP A 564 11.50 31.12 26.29
CA ASP A 564 12.05 30.10 27.20
C ASP A 564 12.89 29.01 26.47
N VAL A 565 13.70 29.45 25.51
CA VAL A 565 14.65 28.61 24.75
C VAL A 565 16.05 28.75 25.32
N HIS A 566 16.70 27.61 25.54
CA HIS A 566 18.12 27.51 25.90
C HIS A 566 18.93 27.20 24.64
N TRP A 567 19.90 28.07 24.31
CA TRP A 567 20.74 27.90 23.12
C TRP A 567 21.98 27.07 23.44
N LEU A 568 22.42 26.28 22.47
CA LEU A 568 23.53 25.35 22.63
C LEU A 568 24.63 25.59 21.58
N LYS A 569 25.86 25.22 21.91
CA LYS A 569 26.92 25.06 20.91
C LYS A 569 26.51 23.95 19.93
N PRO A 570 26.61 24.18 18.60
CA PRO A 570 26.10 23.26 17.57
C PRO A 570 27.06 22.08 17.33
N VAL A 571 27.24 21.24 18.36
CA VAL A 571 28.17 20.10 18.33
C VAL A 571 27.47 18.74 18.39
N LEU A 572 26.29 18.66 19.01
CA LEU A 572 25.53 17.43 19.11
C LEU A 572 24.65 17.23 17.88
N LEU A 573 24.54 16.00 17.41
CA LEU A 573 23.65 15.63 16.32
C LEU A 573 22.51 14.77 16.83
N ALA A 574 21.33 14.99 16.29
CA ALA A 574 20.14 14.17 16.55
C ALA A 574 19.67 13.56 15.23
N GLU A 575 19.43 12.26 15.24
CA GLU A 575 18.72 11.61 14.16
C GLU A 575 17.21 11.68 14.38
N VAL A 576 16.50 12.10 13.34
CA VAL A 576 15.07 12.42 13.42
C VAL A 576 14.36 11.85 12.21
N THR A 577 13.26 11.14 12.48
CA THR A 577 12.26 10.77 11.47
C THR A 577 11.21 11.88 11.42
N PHE A 578 10.83 12.32 10.23
CA PHE A 578 9.87 13.41 10.03
C PHE A 578 9.01 13.15 8.80
N ALA A 579 7.84 13.79 8.73
CA ALA A 579 6.95 13.64 7.57
C ALA A 579 7.40 14.48 6.38
N GLU A 580 7.83 15.72 6.63
CA GLU A 580 8.29 16.66 5.61
C GLU A 580 9.15 17.78 6.23
N ILE A 581 9.95 18.45 5.40
CA ILE A 581 10.55 19.76 5.69
C ILE A 581 9.68 20.80 4.95
N THR A 582 9.27 21.86 5.65
CA THR A 582 8.46 22.94 5.08
C THR A 582 9.25 23.80 4.10
N GLN A 583 8.56 24.64 3.30
CA GLN A 583 9.24 25.65 2.48
C GLN A 583 10.11 26.63 3.29
N GLU A 584 9.78 26.83 4.57
CA GLU A 584 10.57 27.64 5.51
C GLU A 584 11.76 26.87 6.11
N GLY A 585 12.01 25.63 5.68
CA GLY A 585 13.14 24.80 6.11
C GLY A 585 12.93 24.05 7.42
N SER A 586 11.71 24.00 7.98
CA SER A 586 11.42 23.37 9.27
C SER A 586 10.80 21.98 9.17
N VAL A 587 11.22 21.04 10.01
CA VAL A 587 10.64 19.69 10.06
C VAL A 587 9.23 19.65 10.66
N ARG A 588 8.37 18.77 10.14
CA ARG A 588 7.02 18.49 10.65
C ARG A 588 6.84 17.03 11.05
N GLN A 589 6.08 16.82 12.13
CA GLN A 589 5.86 15.49 12.74
C GLN A 589 7.18 14.78 13.05
N ALA A 590 8.12 15.54 13.61
CA ALA A 590 9.43 15.03 13.98
C ALA A 590 9.34 14.11 15.20
N VAL A 591 10.01 12.97 15.10
CA VAL A 591 10.19 11.96 16.16
C VAL A 591 11.68 11.67 16.31
N PHE A 592 12.21 11.91 17.50
CA PHE A 592 13.61 11.66 17.84
C PHE A 592 13.89 10.16 17.80
N GLN A 593 15.01 9.77 17.19
CA GLN A 593 15.47 8.38 17.12
C GLN A 593 16.68 8.15 18.05
N GLY A 594 17.65 9.07 18.03
CA GLY A 594 18.88 8.92 18.80
C GLY A 594 19.86 10.08 18.58
N LEU A 595 20.91 10.14 19.40
CA LEU A 595 22.02 11.09 19.17
C LEU A 595 23.03 10.50 18.17
N ARG A 596 23.81 11.34 17.48
CA ARG A 596 24.92 10.89 16.64
C ARG A 596 26.21 11.62 16.98
N ASN A 597 27.31 10.87 17.01
CA ASN A 597 28.66 11.36 17.28
C ASN A 597 29.67 10.86 16.22
N ASP A 598 29.17 10.17 15.19
CA ASP A 598 29.94 9.55 14.13
C ASP A 598 30.08 10.45 12.88
N LYS A 599 29.56 11.68 12.92
CA LYS A 599 29.63 12.67 11.84
C LYS A 599 29.99 14.06 12.39
N PRO A 600 30.79 14.87 11.67
CA PRO A 600 31.04 16.25 12.07
C PRO A 600 29.81 17.12 11.79
N ALA A 601 29.46 18.01 12.71
CA ALA A 601 28.25 18.81 12.62
C ALA A 601 28.18 19.71 11.38
N GLN A 602 29.33 20.22 10.93
CA GLN A 602 29.45 21.07 9.74
C GLN A 602 29.09 20.33 8.43
N SER A 603 29.04 18.98 8.45
CA SER A 603 28.68 18.19 7.28
C SER A 603 27.18 17.88 7.17
N ILE A 604 26.38 18.34 8.12
CA ILE A 604 24.94 18.04 8.20
C ILE A 604 24.15 19.10 7.44
N ILE A 605 23.80 18.74 6.21
CA ILE A 605 22.99 19.53 5.26
C ILE A 605 21.67 18.80 4.98
N GLU A 606 20.71 19.50 4.36
CA GLU A 606 19.45 18.87 3.92
C GLU A 606 19.71 17.76 2.87
N GLU A 607 19.28 16.52 3.14
CA GLU A 607 19.33 15.45 2.13
C GLU A 607 18.23 15.65 1.10
N ARG A 608 18.62 15.98 -0.14
CA ARG A 608 17.70 16.07 -1.30
C ARG A 608 17.92 14.87 -2.23
N PRO A 609 16.86 14.15 -2.64
CA PRO A 609 17.00 13.06 -3.59
C PRO A 609 17.38 13.61 -4.97
N ALA A 610 18.33 12.95 -5.64
CA ALA A 610 18.59 13.16 -7.06
C ALA A 610 17.56 12.39 -7.90
N HIS A 611 17.17 12.93 -9.05
CA HIS A 611 16.29 12.22 -9.99
C HIS A 611 17.06 11.09 -10.69
N ALA A 612 16.43 9.92 -10.84
CA ALA A 612 17.03 8.74 -11.48
C ALA A 612 17.66 9.02 -12.86
N ALA A 613 17.00 9.85 -13.69
CA ALA A 613 17.48 10.25 -15.02
C ALA A 613 18.78 11.10 -15.01
N GLU A 614 19.12 11.72 -13.88
CA GLU A 614 20.39 12.45 -13.70
C GLU A 614 21.53 11.52 -13.26
N VAL A 615 21.21 10.41 -12.59
CA VAL A 615 22.17 9.41 -12.09
C VAL A 615 22.68 8.50 -13.22
N GLU A 616 21.89 8.29 -14.27
CA GLU A 616 22.27 7.55 -15.48
C GLU A 616 23.26 8.30 -16.37
N LYS A 617 23.31 9.64 -16.27
CA LYS A 617 24.25 10.47 -17.02
C LYS A 617 25.61 10.48 -16.34
N LYS A 618 26.33 9.37 -16.36
CA LYS A 618 27.77 9.44 -16.12
C LYS A 618 28.49 10.02 -17.35
N PRO A 619 29.44 10.95 -17.15
CA PRO A 619 30.14 11.60 -18.23
C PRO A 619 31.16 10.63 -18.83
N THR A 620 30.95 10.20 -20.07
CA THR A 620 32.07 9.74 -20.90
C THR A 620 33.02 10.91 -21.10
N ARG A 621 34.23 10.75 -20.57
CA ARG A 621 35.39 11.61 -20.77
C ARG A 621 35.58 11.93 -22.25
N LYS A 622 35.17 13.13 -22.69
CA LYS A 622 35.65 13.77 -23.93
C LYS A 622 35.84 15.27 -23.73
N GLN A 623 36.85 15.74 -24.46
CA GLN A 623 37.60 16.97 -24.28
C GLN A 623 36.79 18.26 -24.43
N ALA A 624 37.37 19.30 -23.84
CA ALA A 624 36.97 20.69 -23.92
C ALA A 624 36.59 21.15 -25.33
N THR A 625 35.46 21.85 -25.43
CA THR A 625 35.32 23.01 -26.32
C THR A 625 34.34 24.00 -25.71
N ALA A 626 34.82 25.23 -25.53
CA ALA A 626 34.05 26.38 -25.10
C ALA A 626 33.04 26.82 -26.18
N ALA A 627 31.79 27.06 -25.81
CA ALA A 627 30.87 27.85 -26.63
C ALA A 627 29.76 28.53 -25.80
N LYS A 628 30.05 29.79 -25.47
CA LYS A 628 29.16 30.97 -25.44
C LYS A 628 27.70 30.83 -25.00
N ALA A 629 27.43 31.46 -23.86
CA ALA A 629 26.16 32.07 -23.52
C ALA A 629 25.68 33.06 -24.60
N LYS A 630 24.37 33.07 -24.86
CA LYS A 630 23.58 34.27 -25.21
C LYS A 630 22.08 33.97 -25.22
N GLY A 631 21.30 34.88 -24.63
CA GLY A 631 19.96 35.21 -25.13
C GLY A 631 18.78 34.91 -24.21
N LYS A 632 18.57 35.75 -23.19
CA LYS A 632 17.23 36.09 -22.69
C LYS A 632 16.43 36.82 -23.78
N ALA A 633 15.12 36.61 -23.85
CA ALA A 633 14.11 37.68 -23.77
C ALA A 633 12.68 37.12 -23.88
N GLY A 634 11.75 37.70 -23.11
CA GLY A 634 10.36 37.85 -23.50
C GLY A 634 9.32 37.39 -22.49
N ASP A 635 9.09 38.21 -21.45
CA ASP A 635 7.87 38.16 -20.62
C ASP A 635 6.61 38.47 -21.45
N ASP A 636 5.51 37.80 -21.14
CA ASP A 636 4.18 38.42 -21.16
C ASP A 636 3.27 37.81 -20.07
N ALA A 637 2.47 38.66 -19.43
CA ALA A 637 1.84 38.44 -18.14
C ALA A 637 0.73 37.37 -18.12
N SER A 638 0.85 36.35 -17.27
CA SER A 638 -0.30 35.59 -16.71
C SER A 638 0.13 34.68 -15.54
N THR A 639 -0.70 34.59 -14.50
CA THR A 639 -0.60 33.82 -13.25
C THR A 639 0.45 32.69 -13.19
N THR A 640 1.45 32.86 -12.33
CA THR A 640 2.65 32.02 -12.19
C THR A 640 2.41 30.70 -11.44
N ILE A 641 1.49 29.84 -11.89
CA ILE A 641 1.47 28.44 -11.44
C ILE A 641 2.38 27.62 -12.35
N ARG A 642 3.51 27.17 -11.80
CA ARG A 642 4.43 26.26 -12.49
C ARG A 642 3.77 24.88 -12.66
N LEU A 643 3.37 24.55 -13.88
CA LEU A 643 2.91 23.21 -14.24
C LEU A 643 4.12 22.26 -14.37
N THR A 644 4.25 21.28 -13.49
CA THR A 644 5.30 20.25 -13.58
C THR A 644 4.84 19.06 -14.42
N HIS A 645 5.77 18.45 -15.15
CA HIS A 645 5.49 17.37 -16.10
C HIS A 645 4.31 17.68 -17.06
N PRO A 646 4.32 18.82 -17.78
CA PRO A 646 3.21 19.20 -18.66
C PRO A 646 2.91 18.13 -19.72
N GLN A 647 3.95 17.49 -20.25
CA GLN A 647 3.85 16.48 -21.32
C GLN A 647 3.42 15.09 -20.81
N ARG A 648 3.19 14.92 -19.51
CA ARG A 648 2.70 13.65 -18.97
C ARG A 648 1.35 13.32 -19.59
N VAL A 649 1.26 12.18 -20.27
CA VAL A 649 0.00 11.67 -20.81
C VAL A 649 -0.93 11.30 -19.66
N ILE A 650 -2.14 11.85 -19.67
CA ILE A 650 -3.19 11.55 -18.69
C ILE A 650 -4.25 10.60 -19.26
N ASP A 651 -4.41 10.57 -20.58
CA ASP A 651 -5.27 9.62 -21.30
C ASP A 651 -4.52 9.04 -22.51
N PRO A 652 -4.07 7.77 -22.44
CA PRO A 652 -3.35 7.13 -23.54
C PRO A 652 -4.16 6.99 -24.84
N SER A 653 -5.49 6.90 -24.76
CA SER A 653 -6.35 6.68 -25.94
C SER A 653 -6.40 7.90 -26.86
N SER A 654 -6.52 9.09 -26.28
CA SER A 654 -6.54 10.36 -27.00
C SER A 654 -5.16 10.98 -27.13
N GLY A 655 -4.17 10.51 -26.36
CA GLY A 655 -2.86 11.14 -26.21
C GLY A 655 -2.89 12.42 -25.37
N ALA A 656 -4.01 12.74 -24.73
CA ALA A 656 -4.16 13.97 -23.96
C ALA A 656 -3.17 14.01 -22.80
N THR A 657 -2.55 15.17 -22.62
CA THR A 657 -1.52 15.44 -21.62
C THR A 657 -2.05 16.29 -20.47
N LYS A 658 -1.28 16.35 -19.38
CA LYS A 658 -1.55 17.26 -18.26
C LYS A 658 -1.62 18.72 -18.70
N ARG A 659 -0.82 19.09 -19.72
CA ARG A 659 -0.86 20.42 -20.32
C ARG A 659 -2.19 20.67 -21.02
N ASP A 660 -2.69 19.73 -21.81
CA ASP A 660 -3.97 19.87 -22.51
C ASP A 660 -5.13 20.06 -21.52
N LEU A 661 -5.11 19.35 -20.39
CA LEU A 661 -6.09 19.53 -19.33
C LEU A 661 -6.02 20.92 -18.66
N ALA A 662 -4.80 21.43 -18.43
CA ALA A 662 -4.60 22.76 -17.87
C ALA A 662 -5.06 23.84 -18.85
N ASP A 663 -4.67 23.74 -20.12
CA ASP A 663 -5.06 24.68 -21.17
C ASP A 663 -6.58 24.67 -21.39
N TYR A 664 -7.22 23.50 -21.34
CA TYR A 664 -8.68 23.37 -21.32
C TYR A 664 -9.30 24.13 -20.14
N CYS A 665 -8.81 23.92 -18.91
CA CYS A 665 -9.34 24.57 -17.71
C CYS A 665 -9.20 26.10 -17.78
N ILE A 666 -8.11 26.60 -18.37
CA ILE A 666 -7.91 28.04 -18.62
C ILE A 666 -8.95 28.54 -19.63
N ALA A 667 -9.09 27.86 -20.78
CA ALA A 667 -9.97 28.25 -21.86
C ALA A 667 -11.45 28.30 -21.44
N VAL A 668 -11.89 27.40 -20.55
CA VAL A 668 -13.29 27.35 -20.08
C VAL A 668 -13.50 28.00 -18.72
N SER A 669 -12.49 28.70 -18.18
CA SER A 669 -12.52 29.19 -16.79
C SER A 669 -13.69 30.13 -16.49
N ASP A 670 -14.06 31.01 -17.41
CA ASP A 670 -15.22 31.90 -17.31
C ASP A 670 -16.56 31.15 -17.19
N TRP A 671 -16.62 29.92 -17.69
CA TRP A 671 -17.79 29.06 -17.64
C TRP A 671 -17.76 28.12 -16.42
N LEU A 672 -16.59 27.58 -16.09
CA LEU A 672 -16.38 26.59 -15.03
C LEU A 672 -16.34 27.22 -13.63
N LEU A 673 -15.63 28.32 -13.43
CA LEU A 673 -15.45 28.93 -12.10
C LEU A 673 -16.78 29.37 -11.45
N PRO A 674 -17.76 29.97 -12.16
CA PRO A 674 -19.06 30.29 -11.59
C PRO A 674 -19.79 29.07 -11.00
N GLN A 675 -19.51 27.87 -11.51
CA GLN A 675 -20.12 26.61 -11.04
C GLN A 675 -19.44 26.05 -9.79
N LEU A 676 -18.19 26.46 -9.52
CA LEU A 676 -17.40 26.08 -8.34
C LEU A 676 -17.46 27.13 -7.22
N LEU A 677 -17.75 28.38 -7.58
CA LEU A 677 -17.66 29.53 -6.69
C LEU A 677 -18.44 29.29 -5.38
N ASN A 678 -17.71 29.40 -4.27
CA ASN A 678 -18.18 29.21 -2.90
C ASN A 678 -18.80 27.83 -2.63
N ARG A 679 -18.59 26.81 -3.47
CA ARG A 679 -19.11 25.46 -3.25
C ARG A 679 -18.00 24.53 -2.77
N PRO A 680 -18.23 23.79 -1.67
CA PRO A 680 -17.32 22.71 -1.29
C PRO A 680 -17.12 21.72 -2.43
N VAL A 681 -15.86 21.42 -2.73
CA VAL A 681 -15.46 20.55 -3.83
C VAL A 681 -14.71 19.31 -3.34
N ALA A 682 -15.02 18.17 -3.94
CA ALA A 682 -14.23 16.95 -3.87
C ALA A 682 -13.51 16.74 -5.20
N LEU A 683 -12.26 16.30 -5.14
CA LEU A 683 -11.36 16.16 -6.28
C LEU A 683 -11.20 14.69 -6.64
N VAL A 684 -11.21 14.35 -7.93
CA VAL A 684 -10.72 13.03 -8.40
C VAL A 684 -9.38 13.24 -9.07
N ARG A 685 -8.34 12.65 -8.48
CA ARG A 685 -6.96 12.81 -8.90
C ARG A 685 -6.47 11.55 -9.60
N ALA A 686 -5.75 11.73 -10.70
CA ALA A 686 -5.11 10.67 -11.48
C ALA A 686 -3.62 11.00 -11.67
N PRO A 687 -2.77 10.79 -10.64
CA PRO A 687 -1.34 11.08 -10.67
C PRO A 687 -0.61 10.40 -11.82
N ASP A 688 -1.04 9.19 -12.19
CA ASP A 688 -0.45 8.36 -13.24
C ASP A 688 -1.36 8.25 -14.49
N GLY A 689 -2.43 9.04 -14.55
CA GLY A 689 -3.39 9.06 -15.66
C GLY A 689 -4.62 8.17 -15.43
N ILE A 690 -5.60 8.21 -16.33
CA ILE A 690 -6.92 7.60 -16.14
C ILE A 690 -6.93 6.07 -16.25
N GLY A 691 -5.86 5.46 -16.76
CA GLY A 691 -5.69 4.00 -16.86
C GLY A 691 -5.17 3.35 -15.59
N ALA A 692 -4.77 4.15 -14.60
CA ALA A 692 -4.25 3.71 -13.31
C ALA A 692 -5.29 3.96 -12.19
N GLU A 693 -4.85 3.88 -10.92
CA GLU A 693 -5.73 4.14 -9.78
C GLU A 693 -6.17 5.62 -9.69
N LEU A 694 -7.43 5.82 -9.29
CA LEU A 694 -8.02 7.14 -9.11
C LEU A 694 -8.22 7.43 -7.63
N PHE A 695 -7.81 8.62 -7.19
CA PHE A 695 -7.95 9.04 -5.80
C PHE A 695 -9.09 10.05 -5.63
N PHE A 696 -10.13 9.67 -4.89
CA PHE A 696 -11.27 10.53 -4.56
C PHE A 696 -11.03 11.28 -3.24
N GLN A 697 -10.71 12.57 -3.32
CA GLN A 697 -10.30 13.42 -2.20
C GLN A 697 -11.41 14.39 -1.80
N LYS A 698 -12.07 14.16 -0.65
CA LYS A 698 -13.07 15.09 -0.07
C LYS A 698 -12.47 16.15 0.86
N ASN A 699 -11.37 15.80 1.54
CA ASN A 699 -10.78 16.63 2.58
C ASN A 699 -9.45 17.21 2.09
N PRO A 700 -9.10 18.45 2.46
CA PRO A 700 -7.75 18.96 2.27
C PRO A 700 -6.80 18.15 3.16
N GLN A 701 -5.96 17.32 2.53
CA GLN A 701 -4.77 16.76 3.16
C GLN A 701 -3.70 17.87 3.29
N ARG A 702 -2.58 17.64 3.99
CA ARG A 702 -1.56 18.68 4.26
C ARG A 702 -0.83 19.26 3.04
N LEU A 703 -1.08 18.73 1.84
CA LEU A 703 -0.65 19.33 0.57
C LEU A 703 -1.45 20.60 0.31
N ALA A 704 -0.83 21.76 0.49
CA ALA A 704 -1.42 23.04 0.11
C ALA A 704 -1.50 23.13 -1.41
N ILE A 705 -2.72 23.07 -1.95
CA ILE A 705 -2.98 23.40 -3.35
C ILE A 705 -3.05 24.93 -3.43
N PRO A 706 -2.17 25.59 -4.23
CA PRO A 706 -2.18 27.04 -4.35
C PRO A 706 -3.58 27.56 -4.69
N GLY A 707 -4.01 28.65 -4.06
CA GLY A 707 -5.32 29.28 -4.28
C GLY A 707 -6.54 28.58 -3.67
N ILE A 708 -6.45 27.32 -3.19
CA ILE A 708 -7.59 26.64 -2.55
C ILE A 708 -7.89 27.25 -1.18
N GLU A 709 -9.12 27.70 -0.98
CA GLU A 709 -9.63 28.11 0.33
C GLU A 709 -10.13 26.89 1.10
N ILE A 710 -9.93 26.89 2.42
CA ILE A 710 -10.34 25.78 3.30
C ILE A 710 -11.36 26.29 4.31
N ILE A 711 -12.53 25.66 4.35
CA ILE A 711 -13.49 25.82 5.44
C ILE A 711 -13.14 24.80 6.53
N GLY A 712 -13.00 25.27 7.76
CA GLY A 712 -12.65 24.44 8.92
C GLY A 712 -13.71 23.40 9.29
N LYS A 713 -13.39 22.55 10.27
CA LYS A 713 -14.23 21.41 10.68
C LYS A 713 -15.50 21.77 11.45
N ALA A 714 -15.68 23.05 11.82
CA ALA A 714 -16.71 23.48 12.76
C ALA A 714 -18.15 23.15 12.29
N GLU A 715 -18.41 23.31 10.98
CA GLU A 715 -19.75 23.14 10.42
C GLU A 715 -20.02 21.72 9.87
N THR A 716 -18.97 21.03 9.42
CA THR A 716 -19.07 19.78 8.62
C THR A 716 -18.41 18.57 9.28
N GLY A 717 -17.75 18.73 10.43
CA GLY A 717 -16.98 17.68 11.12
C GLY A 717 -15.63 17.34 10.49
N HIS A 718 -15.39 17.78 9.25
CA HIS A 718 -14.14 17.63 8.50
C HIS A 718 -13.91 18.87 7.62
N PRO A 719 -12.66 19.25 7.31
CA PRO A 719 -12.40 20.44 6.52
C PRO A 719 -12.77 20.17 5.07
N VAL A 720 -13.24 21.19 4.36
CA VAL A 720 -13.63 21.10 2.95
C VAL A 720 -12.90 22.15 2.11
N MET A 721 -12.73 21.88 0.82
CA MET A 721 -11.98 22.73 -0.13
C MET A 721 -12.94 23.58 -0.96
N LEU A 722 -12.55 24.81 -1.28
CA LEU A 722 -13.20 25.67 -2.27
C LEU A 722 -12.23 26.04 -3.39
N ILE A 723 -12.72 26.07 -4.62
CA ILE A 723 -11.99 26.56 -5.80
C ILE A 723 -12.74 27.79 -6.31
N ASN A 724 -12.25 28.98 -5.93
CA ASN A 724 -12.93 30.26 -6.19
C ASN A 724 -12.26 31.11 -7.27
N ASN A 725 -11.08 30.71 -7.75
CA ASN A 725 -10.29 31.47 -8.71
C ASN A 725 -9.50 30.52 -9.63
N LEU A 726 -8.95 31.09 -10.71
CA LEU A 726 -8.18 30.34 -11.69
C LEU A 726 -6.91 29.72 -11.07
N GLU A 727 -6.29 30.41 -10.11
CA GLU A 727 -5.11 29.89 -9.42
C GLU A 727 -5.42 28.55 -8.71
N ALA A 728 -6.51 28.51 -7.94
CA ALA A 728 -7.01 27.32 -7.27
C ALA A 728 -7.31 26.17 -8.25
N LEU A 729 -7.91 26.51 -9.40
CA LEU A 729 -8.29 25.54 -10.42
C LEU A 729 -7.05 24.92 -11.08
N ILE A 730 -6.09 25.73 -11.50
CA ILE A 730 -4.84 25.24 -12.13
C ILE A 730 -3.94 24.57 -11.08
N GLY A 731 -3.96 25.02 -9.83
CA GLY A 731 -3.34 24.33 -8.71
C GLY A 731 -3.90 22.91 -8.54
N ALA A 732 -5.22 22.73 -8.64
CA ALA A 732 -5.84 21.41 -8.58
C ALA A 732 -5.38 20.51 -9.74
N VAL A 733 -5.34 21.03 -10.97
CA VAL A 733 -4.83 20.31 -12.16
C VAL A 733 -3.35 19.97 -12.01
N GLN A 734 -2.54 20.88 -11.46
CA GLN A 734 -1.13 20.64 -11.14
C GLN A 734 -0.96 19.46 -10.19
N MET A 735 -1.88 19.29 -9.25
CA MET A 735 -1.96 18.13 -8.34
C MET A 735 -2.63 16.90 -8.97
N SER A 736 -2.73 16.87 -10.30
CA SER A 736 -3.30 15.79 -11.10
C SER A 736 -4.81 15.60 -10.90
N THR A 737 -5.54 16.64 -10.52
CA THR A 737 -7.01 16.60 -10.49
C THR A 737 -7.58 16.63 -11.91
N ILE A 738 -8.49 15.70 -12.19
CA ILE A 738 -9.25 15.64 -13.45
C ILE A 738 -10.71 15.99 -13.22
N GLU A 739 -11.35 15.40 -12.19
CA GLU A 739 -12.77 15.65 -11.91
C GLU A 739 -12.99 16.56 -10.70
N LEU A 740 -13.95 17.47 -10.82
CA LEU A 740 -14.38 18.41 -9.79
C LEU A 740 -15.84 18.12 -9.42
N HIS A 741 -16.08 17.70 -8.19
CA HIS A 741 -17.42 17.33 -7.71
C HIS A 741 -17.89 18.30 -6.62
N THR A 742 -18.98 19.02 -6.84
CA THR A 742 -19.46 20.04 -5.91
C THR A 742 -20.61 19.55 -5.04
N TRP A 743 -20.70 20.12 -3.84
CA TRP A 743 -21.87 19.98 -2.96
C TRP A 743 -23.09 20.72 -3.52
N ASN A 744 -24.25 20.46 -2.95
CA ASN A 744 -25.52 21.15 -3.26
C ASN A 744 -25.81 22.36 -2.34
N ALA A 745 -24.78 22.86 -1.64
CA ALA A 745 -24.83 24.07 -0.83
C ALA A 745 -23.58 24.92 -1.10
N VAL A 746 -23.61 26.16 -0.60
CA VAL A 746 -22.51 27.12 -0.68
C VAL A 746 -21.97 27.45 0.71
N SER A 747 -20.72 27.90 0.79
CA SER A 747 -19.99 28.21 2.02
C SER A 747 -20.70 29.22 2.93
N LYS A 748 -21.53 30.10 2.36
CA LYS A 748 -22.33 31.07 3.11
C LYS A 748 -23.39 30.44 4.01
N ASP A 749 -23.97 29.31 3.59
CA ASP A 749 -24.92 28.53 4.38
C ASP A 749 -24.82 27.05 3.96
N LEU A 750 -23.95 26.30 4.66
CA LEU A 750 -23.70 24.89 4.38
C LEU A 750 -24.82 23.97 4.88
N HIS A 751 -25.72 24.46 5.73
CA HIS A 751 -26.80 23.66 6.32
C HIS A 751 -28.05 23.62 5.44
N ARG A 752 -28.19 24.59 4.53
CA ARG A 752 -29.34 24.73 3.64
C ARG A 752 -28.92 24.63 2.18
N PRO A 753 -29.20 23.50 1.51
CA PRO A 753 -28.93 23.37 0.09
C PRO A 753 -29.62 24.44 -0.75
N ASP A 754 -28.89 24.98 -1.73
CA ASP A 754 -29.39 25.95 -2.71
C ASP A 754 -29.75 25.28 -4.05
N ARG A 755 -29.67 23.96 -4.11
CA ARG A 755 -30.15 23.13 -5.21
C ARG A 755 -30.39 21.69 -4.77
N PHE A 756 -31.08 20.92 -5.60
CA PHE A 756 -30.99 19.45 -5.60
C PHE A 756 -30.74 18.94 -7.01
N ILE A 757 -30.26 17.71 -7.10
CA ILE A 757 -29.90 17.06 -8.36
C ILE A 757 -30.64 15.73 -8.47
N LEU A 758 -31.14 15.45 -9.67
CA LEU A 758 -31.62 14.14 -10.08
C LEU A 758 -30.65 13.61 -11.14
N ASP A 759 -29.92 12.55 -10.81
CA ASP A 759 -28.94 11.91 -11.70
C ASP A 759 -29.59 10.67 -12.35
N LEU A 760 -29.86 10.75 -13.66
CA LEU A 760 -30.52 9.67 -14.39
C LEU A 760 -29.48 8.64 -14.82
N ASP A 761 -29.43 7.53 -14.09
CA ASP A 761 -28.50 6.42 -14.28
C ASP A 761 -29.19 5.25 -15.02
N PRO A 762 -28.87 5.01 -16.31
CA PRO A 762 -29.50 3.94 -17.08
C PRO A 762 -28.89 2.57 -16.76
N ASP A 763 -29.65 1.51 -17.06
CA ASP A 763 -29.06 0.22 -17.41
C ASP A 763 -28.09 0.39 -18.59
N PRO A 764 -26.85 -0.11 -18.51
CA PRO A 764 -25.89 -0.08 -19.62
C PRO A 764 -26.40 -0.63 -20.97
N ALA A 765 -27.39 -1.52 -20.96
CA ALA A 765 -27.98 -2.12 -22.16
C ALA A 765 -29.11 -1.29 -22.77
N LEU A 766 -29.59 -0.23 -22.11
CA LEU A 766 -30.66 0.60 -22.65
C LEU A 766 -30.16 1.50 -23.79
N PRO A 767 -30.92 1.63 -24.89
CA PRO A 767 -30.57 2.56 -25.96
C PRO A 767 -30.70 4.01 -25.48
N TRP A 768 -29.85 4.89 -26.01
CA TRP A 768 -29.79 6.32 -25.67
C TRP A 768 -31.15 7.03 -25.78
N LYS A 769 -31.99 6.63 -26.73
CA LYS A 769 -33.36 7.14 -26.87
C LYS A 769 -34.16 7.02 -25.57
N SER A 770 -33.98 5.95 -24.81
CA SER A 770 -34.63 5.76 -23.50
C SER A 770 -34.20 6.82 -22.49
N MET A 771 -32.94 7.27 -22.54
CA MET A 771 -32.44 8.35 -21.68
C MET A 771 -33.10 9.69 -22.03
N VAL A 772 -33.23 9.99 -23.33
CA VAL A 772 -33.92 11.20 -23.82
C VAL A 772 -35.37 11.20 -23.38
N GLU A 773 -36.09 10.10 -23.59
CA GLU A 773 -37.49 9.94 -23.17
C GLU A 773 -37.64 10.09 -21.65
N ALA A 774 -36.81 9.39 -20.87
CA ALA A 774 -36.84 9.46 -19.42
C ALA A 774 -36.55 10.87 -18.88
N THR A 775 -35.60 11.58 -19.49
CA THR A 775 -35.28 12.96 -19.13
C THR A 775 -36.49 13.88 -19.38
N GLN A 776 -37.17 13.75 -20.53
CA GLN A 776 -38.37 14.54 -20.85
C GLN A 776 -39.53 14.26 -19.89
N LEU A 777 -39.74 12.99 -19.53
CA LEU A 777 -40.78 12.60 -18.57
C LEU A 777 -40.48 13.18 -17.18
N THR A 778 -39.22 13.13 -16.74
CA THR A 778 -38.79 13.71 -15.46
C THR A 778 -38.98 15.23 -15.45
N LEU A 779 -38.61 15.93 -16.53
CA LEU A 779 -38.82 17.37 -16.68
C LEU A 779 -40.30 17.75 -16.65
N THR A 780 -41.16 16.94 -17.28
CA THR A 780 -42.61 17.18 -17.28
C THR A 780 -43.18 17.16 -15.86
N VAL A 781 -42.76 16.18 -15.04
CA VAL A 781 -43.17 16.13 -13.62
C VAL A 781 -42.63 17.33 -12.85
N LEU A 782 -41.41 17.80 -13.13
CA LEU A 782 -40.87 19.01 -12.50
C LEU A 782 -41.61 20.28 -12.92
N ASP A 783 -42.01 20.39 -14.19
CA ASP A 783 -42.84 21.49 -14.69
C ASP A 783 -44.21 21.52 -14.00
N GLU A 784 -44.84 20.35 -13.82
CA GLU A 784 -46.10 20.22 -13.09
C GLU A 784 -45.96 20.61 -11.61
N LEU A 785 -44.78 20.43 -11.02
CA LEU A 785 -44.48 20.93 -9.68
C LEU A 785 -44.15 22.43 -9.66
N GLY A 786 -44.03 23.08 -10.82
CA GLY A 786 -43.65 24.48 -10.95
C GLY A 786 -42.17 24.72 -10.66
N LEU A 787 -41.31 23.72 -10.86
CA LEU A 787 -39.87 23.79 -10.60
C LEU A 787 -39.11 23.98 -11.90
N LYS A 788 -38.49 25.15 -12.07
CA LYS A 788 -37.56 25.40 -13.17
C LYS A 788 -36.33 24.52 -13.00
N SER A 789 -35.96 23.83 -14.08
CA SER A 789 -34.96 22.77 -14.08
C SER A 789 -33.94 23.01 -15.19
N PHE A 790 -32.69 22.66 -14.92
CA PHE A 790 -31.53 22.92 -15.78
C PHE A 790 -30.81 21.61 -16.07
N LEU A 791 -30.40 21.39 -17.31
CA LEU A 791 -29.87 20.11 -17.76
C LEU A 791 -28.36 20.18 -17.99
N LYS A 792 -27.68 19.08 -17.70
CA LYS A 792 -26.34 18.82 -18.24
C LYS A 792 -26.13 17.35 -18.54
N THR A 793 -25.33 17.07 -19.56
CA THR A 793 -24.78 15.72 -19.75
C THR A 793 -23.85 15.37 -18.60
N SER A 794 -23.77 14.10 -18.20
CA SER A 794 -22.86 13.70 -17.12
C SER A 794 -21.41 13.57 -17.55
N GLY A 795 -21.12 13.49 -18.86
CA GLY A 795 -19.83 13.03 -19.39
C GLY A 795 -19.66 11.51 -19.29
N GLY A 796 -20.66 10.79 -18.76
CA GLY A 796 -20.68 9.35 -18.61
C GLY A 796 -21.73 8.71 -19.53
N LYS A 797 -22.78 8.15 -18.91
CA LYS A 797 -23.88 7.47 -19.63
C LYS A 797 -25.26 8.13 -19.42
N GLY A 798 -25.34 9.16 -18.59
CA GLY A 798 -26.61 9.72 -18.09
C GLY A 798 -26.75 11.23 -18.23
N ILE A 799 -27.89 11.76 -17.80
CA ILE A 799 -28.21 13.19 -17.75
C ILE A 799 -28.41 13.60 -16.29
N HIS A 800 -27.86 14.75 -15.91
CA HIS A 800 -28.15 15.35 -14.61
C HIS A 800 -29.16 16.47 -14.79
N ILE A 801 -30.20 16.46 -13.95
CA ILE A 801 -31.19 17.53 -13.86
C ILE A 801 -30.93 18.29 -12.56
N VAL A 802 -30.63 19.58 -12.67
CA VAL A 802 -30.32 20.48 -11.58
C VAL A 802 -31.51 21.39 -11.33
N VAL A 803 -31.98 21.43 -10.09
CA VAL A 803 -33.12 22.25 -9.68
C VAL A 803 -32.65 23.22 -8.61
N PRO A 804 -32.46 24.52 -8.91
CA PRO A 804 -32.04 25.51 -7.92
C PRO A 804 -33.15 25.73 -6.89
N LEU A 805 -32.78 26.05 -5.67
CA LEU A 805 -33.67 26.34 -4.56
C LEU A 805 -33.22 27.62 -3.86
N THR A 806 -34.19 28.36 -3.33
CA THR A 806 -33.89 29.36 -2.30
C THR A 806 -33.50 28.59 -1.02
N PRO A 807 -32.32 28.83 -0.42
CA PRO A 807 -31.81 28.04 0.71
C PRO A 807 -32.61 28.30 2.00
N LYS A 808 -33.78 27.65 2.11
CA LYS A 808 -34.68 27.69 3.28
C LYS A 808 -34.85 26.33 3.95
N ALA A 809 -34.76 25.25 3.18
CA ALA A 809 -34.89 23.88 3.65
C ALA A 809 -33.51 23.32 4.00
N ASP A 810 -33.44 22.45 5.02
CA ASP A 810 -32.23 21.72 5.38
C ASP A 810 -32.00 20.51 4.44
N TRP A 811 -30.87 19.83 4.64
CA TRP A 811 -30.48 18.64 3.86
C TRP A 811 -31.52 17.53 3.88
N ASP A 812 -32.10 17.23 5.04
CA ASP A 812 -33.06 16.13 5.18
C ASP A 812 -34.38 16.44 4.48
N ALA A 813 -34.86 17.69 4.57
CA ALA A 813 -36.04 18.14 3.85
C ALA A 813 -35.83 18.11 2.33
N VAL A 814 -34.67 18.55 1.84
CA VAL A 814 -34.34 18.54 0.40
C VAL A 814 -34.17 17.11 -0.12
N LYS A 815 -33.46 16.25 0.62
CA LYS A 815 -33.28 14.83 0.27
C LYS A 815 -34.61 14.07 0.29
N SER A 816 -35.45 14.30 1.29
CA SER A 816 -36.77 13.66 1.39
C SER A 816 -37.70 14.12 0.27
N PHE A 817 -37.67 15.40 -0.08
CA PHE A 817 -38.45 15.94 -1.18
C PHE A 817 -38.02 15.37 -2.53
N SER A 818 -36.71 15.38 -2.84
CA SER A 818 -36.19 14.76 -4.08
C SER A 818 -36.47 13.26 -4.15
N HIS A 819 -36.35 12.53 -3.04
CA HIS A 819 -36.73 11.12 -2.97
C HIS A 819 -38.23 10.91 -3.23
N ALA A 820 -39.10 11.78 -2.71
CA ALA A 820 -40.53 11.71 -2.95
C ALA A 820 -40.88 11.95 -4.43
N ILE A 821 -40.20 12.87 -5.11
CA ILE A 821 -40.32 13.07 -6.57
C ILE A 821 -39.93 11.78 -7.30
N VAL A 822 -38.78 11.19 -6.96
CA VAL A 822 -38.31 9.93 -7.59
C VAL A 822 -39.29 8.78 -7.38
N LYS A 823 -39.80 8.61 -6.15
CA LYS A 823 -40.84 7.61 -5.86
C LYS A 823 -42.12 7.86 -6.64
N HIS A 824 -42.55 9.12 -6.75
CA HIS A 824 -43.73 9.48 -7.52
C HIS A 824 -43.56 9.13 -9.01
N ILE A 825 -42.43 9.49 -9.61
CA ILE A 825 -42.10 9.15 -11.02
C ILE A 825 -42.05 7.63 -11.20
N ALA A 826 -41.36 6.91 -10.32
CA ALA A 826 -41.25 5.45 -10.39
C ALA A 826 -42.60 4.74 -10.21
N ASN A 827 -43.52 5.29 -9.42
CA ASN A 827 -44.87 4.74 -9.26
C ASN A 827 -45.75 5.03 -10.47
N LEU A 828 -45.62 6.19 -11.11
CA LEU A 828 -46.34 6.52 -12.33
C LEU A 828 -45.87 5.70 -13.54
N LEU A 829 -44.56 5.43 -13.61
CA LEU A 829 -43.90 4.84 -14.77
C LEU A 829 -42.93 3.71 -14.36
N PRO A 830 -43.41 2.63 -13.71
CA PRO A 830 -42.58 1.58 -13.11
C PRO A 830 -41.79 0.75 -14.12
N ASP A 831 -42.23 0.72 -15.38
CA ASP A 831 -41.56 0.05 -16.49
C ASP A 831 -40.41 0.87 -17.09
N ARG A 832 -40.28 2.14 -16.70
CA ARG A 832 -39.23 3.05 -17.18
C ARG A 832 -38.28 3.44 -16.06
N PHE A 833 -38.78 3.59 -14.85
CA PHE A 833 -38.00 4.12 -13.73
C PHE A 833 -37.91 3.16 -12.55
N SER A 834 -36.80 3.26 -11.84
CA SER A 834 -36.60 2.66 -10.53
C SER A 834 -36.31 3.74 -9.50
N ALA A 835 -36.85 3.58 -8.29
CA ALA A 835 -36.54 4.41 -7.13
C ALA A 835 -35.52 3.75 -6.18
N VAL A 836 -35.03 2.56 -6.50
CA VAL A 836 -34.12 1.78 -5.65
C VAL A 836 -32.74 1.71 -6.29
N SER A 837 -31.72 2.04 -5.50
CA SER A 837 -30.33 2.02 -5.95
C SER A 837 -29.82 0.61 -6.25
N GLY A 838 -28.73 0.52 -7.01
CA GLY A 838 -28.07 -0.74 -7.35
C GLY A 838 -28.44 -1.27 -8.75
N PRO A 839 -27.47 -1.82 -9.53
CA PRO A 839 -27.71 -2.25 -10.91
C PRO A 839 -28.84 -3.27 -11.08
N LYS A 840 -28.99 -4.21 -10.14
CA LYS A 840 -30.04 -5.24 -10.15
C LYS A 840 -31.45 -4.67 -10.08
N ASN A 841 -31.61 -3.49 -9.48
CA ASN A 841 -32.92 -2.85 -9.27
C ASN A 841 -33.36 -1.96 -10.43
N ARG A 842 -32.54 -1.86 -11.50
CA ARG A 842 -32.83 -1.06 -12.69
C ARG A 842 -32.60 -1.81 -13.99
N VAL A 843 -32.64 -3.14 -13.99
CA VAL A 843 -32.51 -3.92 -15.23
C VAL A 843 -33.60 -3.49 -16.22
N GLY A 844 -33.18 -3.05 -17.41
CA GLY A 844 -34.05 -2.50 -18.45
C GLY A 844 -34.73 -1.17 -18.10
N ARG A 845 -34.29 -0.47 -17.04
CA ARG A 845 -34.90 0.75 -16.51
C ARG A 845 -33.84 1.81 -16.19
N ILE A 846 -34.30 3.02 -15.85
CA ILE A 846 -33.45 4.13 -15.41
C ILE A 846 -33.67 4.37 -13.92
N PHE A 847 -32.60 4.35 -13.14
CA PHE A 847 -32.64 4.78 -11.75
C PHE A 847 -32.46 6.30 -11.72
N ILE A 848 -33.36 7.00 -11.03
CA ILE A 848 -33.17 8.42 -10.75
C ILE A 848 -32.46 8.54 -9.39
N ASP A 849 -31.15 8.71 -9.43
CA ASP A 849 -30.33 8.80 -8.22
C ASP A 849 -30.56 10.14 -7.50
N TYR A 850 -31.27 10.06 -6.38
CA TYR A 850 -31.49 11.16 -5.43
C TYR A 850 -30.47 11.17 -4.29
N LEU A 851 -29.59 10.16 -4.18
CA LEU A 851 -28.65 10.01 -3.06
C LEU A 851 -27.58 11.11 -3.06
N ARG A 852 -27.42 11.81 -4.18
CA ARG A 852 -26.59 13.01 -4.33
C ARG A 852 -27.04 14.21 -3.50
N ASN A 853 -28.24 14.15 -2.91
CA ASN A 853 -28.85 15.25 -2.17
C ASN A 853 -28.67 15.16 -0.64
N GLY A 854 -27.83 14.24 -0.15
CA GLY A 854 -27.46 14.18 1.27
C GLY A 854 -26.27 15.06 1.63
N LEU A 855 -26.13 15.39 2.91
CA LEU A 855 -24.97 16.12 3.44
C LEU A 855 -23.66 15.41 3.06
N GLY A 856 -22.69 16.15 2.51
CA GLY A 856 -21.40 15.60 2.08
C GLY A 856 -21.41 14.75 0.81
N ALA A 857 -22.57 14.59 0.17
CA ALA A 857 -22.67 14.01 -1.16
C ALA A 857 -22.31 15.08 -2.22
N THR A 858 -21.76 14.61 -3.33
CA THR A 858 -21.27 15.49 -4.40
C THR A 858 -21.71 15.02 -5.77
N THR A 859 -21.74 15.96 -6.71
CA THR A 859 -22.01 15.69 -8.12
C THR A 859 -20.97 16.38 -8.99
N ILE A 860 -20.57 15.75 -10.09
CA ILE A 860 -19.66 16.34 -11.08
C ILE A 860 -20.15 17.74 -11.46
N SER A 861 -19.26 18.72 -11.37
CA SER A 861 -19.54 20.12 -11.73
C SER A 861 -19.81 20.24 -13.24
N ALA A 862 -20.64 21.21 -13.62
CA ALA A 862 -20.72 21.61 -15.02
C ALA A 862 -19.33 22.08 -15.51
N TYR A 863 -19.00 21.73 -16.74
CA TYR A 863 -17.72 21.95 -17.41
C TYR A 863 -16.52 21.19 -16.81
N SER A 864 -16.74 20.30 -15.84
CA SER A 864 -15.68 19.41 -15.34
C SER A 864 -15.45 18.22 -16.28
N PRO A 865 -14.19 17.87 -16.60
CA PRO A 865 -13.83 16.63 -17.28
C PRO A 865 -14.15 15.40 -16.44
N ARG A 866 -14.20 14.24 -17.10
CA ARG A 866 -14.31 12.90 -16.51
C ARG A 866 -13.02 12.13 -16.73
N SER A 867 -12.65 11.35 -15.73
CA SER A 867 -11.55 10.38 -15.75
C SER A 867 -11.96 9.11 -16.52
N ARG A 868 -12.31 9.28 -17.80
CA ARG A 868 -12.74 8.22 -18.72
C ARG A 868 -12.06 8.42 -20.07
N GLU A 869 -12.02 7.36 -20.86
CA GLU A 869 -11.47 7.37 -22.22
C GLU A 869 -12.00 8.55 -23.04
N GLY A 870 -11.08 9.32 -23.64
CA GLY A 870 -11.38 10.53 -24.40
C GLY A 870 -11.66 11.78 -23.56
N LEU A 871 -11.50 11.73 -22.23
CA LEU A 871 -11.74 12.83 -21.28
C LEU A 871 -13.05 13.61 -21.53
N PRO A 872 -14.20 12.91 -21.53
CA PRO A 872 -15.48 13.57 -21.79
C PRO A 872 -15.82 14.58 -20.69
N VAL A 873 -16.59 15.60 -21.01
CA VAL A 873 -16.95 16.71 -20.11
C VAL A 873 -18.43 16.66 -19.76
N SER A 874 -18.77 17.03 -18.52
CA SER A 874 -20.16 17.26 -18.13
C SER A 874 -20.64 18.64 -18.62
N VAL A 875 -21.44 18.70 -19.68
CA VAL A 875 -21.77 19.98 -20.33
C VAL A 875 -23.24 20.37 -20.12
N PRO A 876 -23.53 21.60 -19.67
CA PRO A 876 -24.86 22.21 -19.72
C PRO A 876 -25.50 22.13 -21.10
N ILE A 877 -26.80 21.89 -21.12
CA ILE A 877 -27.57 21.78 -22.36
C ILE A 877 -28.94 22.47 -22.24
N PHE A 878 -29.43 22.99 -23.36
CA PHE A 878 -30.81 23.42 -23.54
C PHE A 878 -31.75 22.21 -23.47
N ARG A 879 -33.01 22.45 -23.10
CA ARG A 879 -34.02 21.40 -23.09
C ARG A 879 -34.35 20.93 -24.51
N GLU A 880 -34.28 21.84 -25.47
CA GLU A 880 -34.61 21.63 -26.87
C GLU A 880 -33.55 20.78 -27.58
N GLU A 881 -32.27 20.99 -27.26
CA GLU A 881 -31.15 20.25 -27.89
C GLU A 881 -31.02 18.80 -27.38
N LEU A 882 -31.73 18.43 -26.30
CA LEU A 882 -31.68 17.09 -25.71
C LEU A 882 -31.95 15.97 -26.73
N LYS A 883 -32.82 16.22 -27.71
CA LYS A 883 -33.18 15.24 -28.75
C LYS A 883 -32.08 15.06 -29.82
N GLU A 884 -31.19 16.03 -29.95
CA GLU A 884 -30.15 16.08 -30.98
C GLU A 884 -28.84 15.43 -30.51
N ILE A 885 -28.65 15.33 -29.20
CA ILE A 885 -27.49 14.72 -28.57
C ILE A 885 -27.52 13.21 -28.76
N LYS A 886 -26.37 12.63 -29.13
CA LYS A 886 -26.21 11.19 -29.40
C LYS A 886 -25.71 10.37 -28.22
N GLY A 887 -25.23 11.02 -27.15
CA GLY A 887 -24.72 10.36 -25.95
C GLY A 887 -24.31 11.36 -24.87
N ALA A 888 -24.23 10.88 -23.63
CA ALA A 888 -23.85 11.70 -22.47
C ALA A 888 -22.37 12.13 -22.44
N ASN A 889 -21.55 11.57 -23.34
CA ASN A 889 -20.12 11.85 -23.51
C ASN A 889 -19.82 12.52 -24.86
N ALA A 890 -20.80 13.22 -25.46
CA ALA A 890 -20.66 13.86 -26.77
C ALA A 890 -19.55 14.93 -26.84
N TRP A 891 -19.19 15.51 -25.69
CA TRP A 891 -18.16 16.54 -25.59
C TRP A 891 -17.01 16.10 -24.72
N ASN A 892 -15.81 16.58 -25.04
CA ASN A 892 -14.56 16.33 -24.34
C ASN A 892 -13.71 17.61 -24.26
N ILE A 893 -12.56 17.52 -23.61
CA ILE A 893 -11.67 18.67 -23.40
C ILE A 893 -11.16 19.31 -24.71
N HIS A 894 -11.16 18.57 -25.83
CA HIS A 894 -10.65 19.07 -27.11
C HIS A 894 -11.74 19.74 -27.97
N ASN A 895 -12.99 19.28 -27.89
CA ASN A 895 -14.07 19.80 -28.75
C ASN A 895 -15.01 20.79 -28.05
N LEU A 896 -15.01 20.86 -26.71
CA LEU A 896 -15.91 21.74 -25.99
C LEU A 896 -15.63 23.23 -26.20
N PRO A 897 -14.37 23.72 -26.24
CA PRO A 897 -14.10 25.14 -26.49
C PRO A 897 -14.78 25.65 -27.76
N GLN A 898 -14.74 24.86 -28.84
CA GLN A 898 -15.41 25.18 -30.10
C GLN A 898 -16.94 25.30 -29.95
N ARG A 899 -17.56 24.44 -29.14
CA ARG A 899 -19.00 24.56 -28.84
C ARG A 899 -19.29 25.87 -28.10
N LEU A 900 -18.49 26.21 -27.09
CA LEU A 900 -18.70 27.41 -26.27
C LEU A 900 -18.60 28.68 -27.12
N GLU A 901 -17.65 28.74 -28.05
CA GLU A 901 -17.54 29.83 -29.03
C GLU A 901 -18.76 29.94 -29.95
N ALA A 902 -19.39 28.82 -30.30
CA ALA A 902 -20.57 28.79 -31.14
C ALA A 902 -21.89 29.13 -30.39
N LEU A 903 -21.90 29.07 -29.06
CA LEU A 903 -23.08 29.35 -28.25
C LEU A 903 -23.34 30.86 -28.18
N LYS A 904 -24.55 31.26 -28.59
CA LYS A 904 -24.99 32.66 -28.48
C LYS A 904 -25.46 33.03 -27.06
N VAL A 905 -25.92 32.03 -26.30
CA VAL A 905 -26.49 32.17 -24.95
C VAL A 905 -26.09 30.94 -24.12
N ASP A 906 -25.79 31.15 -22.85
CA ASP A 906 -25.56 30.05 -21.89
C ASP A 906 -26.87 29.28 -21.62
N PRO A 907 -26.93 27.95 -21.81
CA PRO A 907 -28.08 27.14 -21.43
C PRO A 907 -28.56 27.33 -19.98
N TRP A 908 -27.67 27.79 -19.09
CA TRP A 908 -27.94 28.01 -17.67
C TRP A 908 -28.05 29.49 -17.29
N ALA A 909 -28.16 30.42 -18.24
CA ALA A 909 -28.19 31.87 -17.98
C ALA A 909 -29.23 32.29 -16.91
N ASP A 910 -30.39 31.64 -16.88
CA ASP A 910 -31.47 31.96 -15.93
C ASP A 910 -31.31 31.34 -14.54
N MET A 911 -30.36 30.41 -14.34
CA MET A 911 -30.22 29.66 -13.09
C MET A 911 -29.91 30.57 -11.89
N PRO A 912 -28.96 31.53 -11.95
CA PRO A 912 -28.66 32.42 -10.82
C PRO A 912 -29.83 33.32 -10.41
N GLY A 913 -30.74 33.64 -11.34
CA GLY A 913 -31.93 34.47 -11.11
C GLY A 913 -33.15 33.68 -10.61
N THR A 914 -33.14 32.35 -10.72
CA THR A 914 -34.28 31.52 -10.35
C THR A 914 -34.49 31.52 -8.84
N ARG A 915 -35.71 31.82 -8.39
CA ARG A 915 -36.11 31.81 -6.97
C ARG A 915 -37.33 30.91 -6.81
N GLN A 916 -37.12 29.72 -6.24
CA GLN A 916 -38.17 28.74 -5.99
C GLN A 916 -37.93 28.03 -4.65
N THR A 917 -39.00 27.60 -3.97
CA THR A 917 -38.95 26.94 -2.66
C THR A 917 -39.80 25.68 -2.67
N ILE A 918 -39.49 24.73 -1.78
CA ILE A 918 -40.33 23.54 -1.57
C ILE A 918 -41.61 23.97 -0.85
N THR A 919 -42.77 23.83 -1.50
CA THR A 919 -44.07 24.25 -0.95
C THR A 919 -44.89 23.06 -0.45
N ALA A 920 -45.84 23.31 0.46
CA ALA A 920 -46.79 22.30 0.92
C ALA A 920 -47.64 21.72 -0.23
N GLN A 921 -47.98 22.54 -1.23
CA GLN A 921 -48.72 22.07 -2.41
C GLN A 921 -47.92 21.06 -3.24
N MET A 922 -46.62 21.30 -3.44
CA MET A 922 -45.73 20.35 -4.12
C MET A 922 -45.67 19.03 -3.35
N ARG A 923 -45.47 19.08 -2.02
CA ARG A 923 -45.44 17.89 -1.16
C ARG A 923 -46.72 17.06 -1.27
N LYS A 924 -47.89 17.73 -1.22
CA LYS A 924 -49.19 17.10 -1.38
C LYS A 924 -49.34 16.41 -2.74
N ARG A 925 -48.88 17.05 -3.84
CA ARG A 925 -48.97 16.48 -5.20
C ARG A 925 -48.17 15.19 -5.35
N ILE A 926 -47.01 15.08 -4.69
CA ILE A 926 -46.14 13.89 -4.74
C ILE A 926 -46.37 12.90 -3.58
N GLY A 927 -47.43 13.09 -2.78
CA GLY A 927 -47.78 12.19 -1.68
C GLY A 927 -46.83 12.23 -0.48
N LEU A 928 -46.05 13.30 -0.31
CA LEU A 928 -45.22 13.53 0.87
C LEU A 928 -46.07 14.21 1.95
N LYS A 929 -46.20 13.57 3.12
CA LYS A 929 -46.95 14.11 4.28
C LYS A 929 -46.28 15.34 4.87
#